data_AF-A0AAJ1PXP8-F1
#
_entry.id   AF-A0AAJ1PXP8-F1
#
_cell.length_a   1.000
_cell.length_b   1.000
_cell.length_c   1.000
_cell.angle_alpha   90.00
_cell.angle_beta   90.00
_cell.angle_gamma   90.00
#
_symmetry.space_group_name_H-M   'P 1'
#
loop_
_entity.id
_entity.type
_entity.pdbx_description
1 polymer ?
#
loop_
_entity_poly.entity_id
_entity_poly.type
_entity_poly.pdbx_seq_one_letter_code
_entity_poly.pdbx_strand_id
1 'polypeptide(L)'
;MSLKRNPLIFTPRPLAAGLGAVALTAGGLFMSPVVNPVAFAENTPISSPGQYQAAHTVSGQVFLDRSGARGLADSKQTWSAYNDADTPLPGVNVYVQWMDDDSAKTVSPIYTATSAEDGKYSIELPDWTDSLGNKHKWKANSTQKLRVWSDNPDDSKYMASFSEGFQTFHNSVQRVHATWRLARQSAVDYNVSFQERPQNDVMHLPEDKQTNLTPTKTGGDVLGRVWWDQRNVYGEDGDVPRLNTGMGDKPMEGMKVRASYVQDEVARRFDKWLAANKGATQDQFRDAQKQIMAQYEEENPGKSAIAETAYALTKADGSYQIQFQGLWGDSYSYKGISNGGTYGDLAPADKGSWAKGNFGSKHVNTKYMYVSPEIPEGVGGSMDTMQTNMFQDAGRNTLLASSNAISGVIDMDFALKLENRKFDVVEYDSTDKLATPGDTANTEASGFNPEQDYDVIWTDSTGKQVGKCTVTSSSVGKIESCPFTVPDDLDQAQIYTATIYPKGDTTTALAADNFAATPDPQYKKIEVEAGDSGTVAVPLTKAGNPLHEGTTFASPTAEELPEGMTAAPEWATVNADGSISAKPGADVEPGEYKVPVVVTYPDGSTDTVEVPVKVGAADKPVADSVDPKYEDVSVKAGESVSVAAPKDADGNALPEGSKFAPGEGVPEWATVNADGSISAKPGADVEPGEY
;
A
#
# COMPACT_ATOMS: atom_id res chain seq x y z
N MET A 1 -27.80 44.56 47.82
CA MET A 1 -27.13 45.44 48.81
C MET A 1 -25.67 44.97 48.93
N SER A 2 -24.73 45.83 48.52
CA SER A 2 -23.29 45.90 48.86
C SER A 2 -22.36 44.66 48.79
N LEU A 3 -21.63 44.55 47.68
CA LEU A 3 -20.15 44.65 47.49
C LEU A 3 -19.12 44.10 48.52
N LYS A 4 -18.12 43.39 47.92
CA LYS A 4 -16.65 43.24 48.19
C LYS A 4 -16.24 42.12 49.17
N ARG A 5 -15.34 41.16 48.84
CA ARG A 5 -13.91 41.30 48.47
C ARG A 5 -13.34 39.95 47.94
N ASN A 6 -12.45 40.04 46.95
CA ASN A 6 -11.49 39.00 46.52
C ASN A 6 -10.16 39.13 47.32
N PRO A 7 -9.31 38.09 47.39
CA PRO A 7 -8.14 37.99 46.48
C PRO A 7 -7.88 36.53 45.99
N LEU A 8 -7.71 36.28 44.68
CA LEU A 8 -6.45 36.28 43.89
C LEU A 8 -5.32 35.37 44.43
N ILE A 9 -5.02 34.29 43.70
CA ILE A 9 -3.67 33.93 43.18
C ILE A 9 -3.78 32.79 42.12
N PHE A 10 -3.34 33.15 40.90
CA PHE A 10 -2.70 32.42 39.78
C PHE A 10 -3.37 31.26 38.98
N THR A 11 -3.67 31.62 37.72
CA THR A 11 -3.94 30.91 36.43
C THR A 11 -2.70 30.18 35.84
N PRO A 12 -2.76 29.31 34.77
CA PRO A 12 -3.60 29.42 33.56
C PRO A 12 -4.19 28.14 32.89
N ARG A 13 -5.01 28.41 31.85
CA ARG A 13 -5.94 27.63 31.00
C ARG A 13 -5.34 26.46 30.17
N PRO A 14 -6.23 25.65 29.55
CA PRO A 14 -6.28 25.67 28.08
C PRO A 14 -7.66 26.07 27.49
N LEU A 15 -7.58 26.64 26.27
CA LEU A 15 -8.66 27.17 25.44
C LEU A 15 -9.50 26.07 24.80
N ALA A 16 -10.81 26.32 24.72
CA ALA A 16 -11.70 25.72 23.75
C ALA A 16 -11.73 26.58 22.47
N ALA A 17 -11.64 25.94 21.31
CA ALA A 17 -12.07 26.43 20.00
C ALA A 17 -12.68 25.19 19.30
N GLY A 18 -13.93 25.15 18.82
CA GLY A 18 -14.72 26.22 18.24
C GLY A 18 -14.53 26.25 16.72
N LEU A 19 -14.71 25.11 16.03
CA LEU A 19 -14.68 25.05 14.57
C LEU A 19 -16.05 25.49 14.03
N GLY A 20 -16.07 26.67 13.42
CA GLY A 20 -17.21 27.25 12.75
C GLY A 20 -17.46 26.59 11.40
N ALA A 21 -18.73 26.26 11.15
CA ALA A 21 -19.25 25.94 9.83
C ALA A 21 -19.28 27.23 8.98
N VAL A 22 -18.69 27.18 7.79
CA VAL A 22 -18.92 28.16 6.72
C VAL A 22 -19.66 27.45 5.60
N ALA A 23 -20.94 27.75 5.47
CA ALA A 23 -21.70 27.51 4.25
C ALA A 23 -21.37 28.63 3.25
N LEU A 24 -20.94 28.28 2.04
CA LEU A 24 -20.93 29.19 0.89
C LEU A 24 -21.41 28.47 -0.36
N THR A 25 -22.18 29.25 -1.11
CA THR A 25 -23.18 28.92 -2.11
C THR A 25 -22.62 28.57 -3.49
N ALA A 26 -23.44 27.86 -4.26
CA ALA A 26 -23.26 27.49 -5.66
C ALA A 26 -22.81 28.63 -6.60
N GLY A 27 -21.92 28.28 -7.52
CA GLY A 27 -21.56 29.07 -8.70
C GLY A 27 -20.53 28.29 -9.53
N GLY A 28 -20.95 27.79 -10.69
CA GLY A 28 -20.13 26.92 -11.53
C GLY A 28 -18.92 27.62 -12.17
N LEU A 29 -17.82 26.87 -12.24
CA LEU A 29 -16.74 26.99 -13.21
C LEU A 29 -16.06 25.61 -13.27
N PHE A 30 -16.20 24.92 -14.40
CA PHE A 30 -15.43 23.71 -14.70
C PHE A 30 -13.97 24.13 -14.88
N MET A 31 -13.16 23.94 -13.84
CA MET A 31 -11.70 23.86 -13.96
C MET A 31 -11.35 22.38 -13.96
N SER A 32 -10.89 21.87 -15.10
CA SER A 32 -10.23 20.58 -15.16
C SER A 32 -8.97 20.62 -14.28
N PRO A 33 -8.80 19.74 -13.28
CA PRO A 33 -7.49 19.49 -12.74
C PRO A 33 -6.76 18.53 -13.68
N VAL A 34 -5.73 19.05 -14.34
CA VAL A 34 -4.70 18.27 -15.02
C VAL A 34 -3.72 17.79 -13.95
N VAL A 35 -3.56 16.47 -13.89
CA VAL A 35 -2.47 15.63 -13.37
C VAL A 35 -1.99 15.91 -11.94
N ASN A 36 -2.26 14.95 -11.05
CA ASN A 36 -1.36 14.55 -9.96
C ASN A 36 -1.60 13.05 -9.68
N PRO A 37 -0.78 12.10 -10.18
CA PRO A 37 -0.72 10.79 -9.59
C PRO A 37 0.17 10.90 -8.34
N VAL A 38 -0.42 10.70 -7.16
CA VAL A 38 0.33 10.62 -5.90
C VAL A 38 0.18 9.20 -5.36
N ALA A 39 1.30 8.49 -5.39
CA ALA A 39 1.75 7.38 -4.56
C ALA A 39 1.06 5.99 -4.63
N PHE A 40 1.92 4.96 -4.67
CA PHE A 40 1.57 3.53 -4.71
C PHE A 40 1.71 2.80 -3.37
N ALA A 41 2.34 3.42 -2.36
CA ALA A 41 2.43 2.84 -1.02
C ALA A 41 1.08 2.84 -0.28
N GLU A 42 0.76 1.79 0.49
CA GLU A 42 -0.47 1.73 1.33
C GLU A 42 -0.58 2.91 2.31
N ASN A 43 0.52 3.62 2.60
CA ASN A 43 0.57 4.75 3.52
C ASN A 43 0.08 6.10 2.94
N THR A 44 -0.17 6.19 1.63
CA THR A 44 -0.62 7.44 0.97
C THR A 44 -1.71 7.18 -0.08
N PRO A 45 -2.87 6.64 0.33
CA PRO A 45 -3.96 6.31 -0.59
C PRO A 45 -4.61 7.57 -1.18
N ILE A 46 -5.09 7.47 -2.42
CA ILE A 46 -5.77 8.54 -3.13
C ILE A 46 -7.24 8.58 -2.71
N SER A 47 -7.66 9.66 -2.04
CA SER A 47 -9.07 9.87 -1.72
C SER A 47 -9.89 10.03 -3.00
N SER A 48 -10.85 9.12 -3.23
CA SER A 48 -11.64 9.04 -4.46
C SER A 48 -13.12 8.70 -4.16
N PRO A 49 -13.85 9.57 -3.44
CA PRO A 49 -15.25 9.31 -3.11
C PRO A 49 -16.13 9.37 -4.37
N GLY A 50 -16.87 8.30 -4.63
CA GLY A 50 -17.80 8.19 -5.75
C GLY A 50 -19.27 8.30 -5.36
N GLN A 51 -20.16 8.40 -6.35
CA GLN A 51 -21.60 8.24 -6.14
C GLN A 51 -21.96 6.76 -5.97
N TYR A 52 -22.77 6.44 -4.95
CA TYR A 52 -23.11 5.05 -4.61
C TYR A 52 -23.68 4.26 -5.80
N GLN A 53 -23.01 3.16 -6.14
CA GLN A 53 -23.33 2.27 -7.27
C GLN A 53 -23.33 2.95 -8.66
N ALA A 54 -22.60 4.05 -8.83
CA ALA A 54 -22.41 4.69 -10.13
C ALA A 54 -21.55 3.82 -11.08
N ALA A 55 -21.40 4.28 -12.32
CA ALA A 55 -20.43 3.69 -13.24
C ALA A 55 -18.99 3.97 -12.75
N HIS A 56 -18.04 3.10 -13.08
CA HIS A 56 -16.63 3.25 -12.69
C HIS A 56 -16.38 3.29 -11.18
N THR A 57 -17.25 2.67 -10.38
CA THR A 57 -17.08 2.62 -8.92
C THR A 57 -17.01 1.21 -8.36
N VAL A 58 -16.35 1.07 -7.21
CA VAL A 58 -16.53 -0.05 -6.28
C VAL A 58 -17.34 0.43 -5.09
N SER A 59 -18.38 -0.29 -4.71
CA SER A 59 -19.31 0.15 -3.65
C SER A 59 -19.83 -1.00 -2.80
N GLY A 60 -20.13 -0.68 -1.54
CA GLY A 60 -20.62 -1.64 -0.56
C GLY A 60 -21.11 -0.94 0.70
N GLN A 61 -21.26 -1.73 1.77
CA GLN A 61 -21.63 -1.24 3.09
C GLN A 61 -20.65 -1.75 4.14
N VAL A 62 -20.41 -0.91 5.15
CA VAL A 62 -19.68 -1.25 6.37
C VAL A 62 -20.67 -1.29 7.53
N PHE A 63 -20.71 -2.41 8.26
CA PHE A 63 -21.67 -2.61 9.34
C PHE A 63 -21.15 -3.53 10.46
N LEU A 64 -21.79 -3.41 11.62
CA LEU A 64 -21.66 -4.34 12.74
C LEU A 64 -22.68 -5.46 12.53
N ASP A 65 -22.20 -6.65 12.23
CA ASP A 65 -22.99 -7.87 12.05
C ASP A 65 -23.48 -8.37 13.42
N ARG A 66 -24.81 -8.45 13.56
CA ARG A 66 -25.49 -8.96 14.77
C ARG A 66 -26.38 -10.17 14.46
N SER A 67 -26.72 -10.34 13.18
CA SER A 67 -27.57 -11.41 12.66
C SER A 67 -26.81 -12.74 12.48
N GLY A 68 -25.48 -12.67 12.31
CA GLY A 68 -24.62 -13.78 11.92
C GLY A 68 -24.53 -14.00 10.42
N ALA A 69 -25.20 -13.17 9.62
CA ALA A 69 -25.10 -13.17 8.16
C ALA A 69 -23.99 -12.18 7.70
N ARG A 70 -22.75 -12.46 8.11
CA ARG A 70 -21.60 -11.55 7.99
C ARG A 70 -21.34 -10.95 6.59
N GLY A 71 -21.79 -11.59 5.50
CA GLY A 71 -21.63 -11.07 4.13
C GLY A 71 -22.83 -10.28 3.59
N LEU A 72 -23.99 -10.36 4.25
CA LEU A 72 -25.26 -9.81 3.80
C LEU A 72 -25.77 -8.74 4.75
N ALA A 73 -25.69 -7.48 4.32
CA ALA A 73 -26.42 -6.41 4.99
C ALA A 73 -27.94 -6.71 5.03
N ASP A 74 -28.58 -6.45 6.17
CA ASP A 74 -29.98 -6.73 6.53
C ASP A 74 -30.99 -6.82 5.37
N SER A 75 -30.97 -5.86 4.45
CA SER A 75 -31.89 -5.80 3.30
C SER A 75 -31.92 -7.05 2.40
N LYS A 76 -30.90 -7.91 2.50
CA LYS A 76 -30.75 -9.13 1.68
C LYS A 76 -30.85 -10.43 2.49
N GLN A 77 -31.05 -10.37 3.81
CA GLN A 77 -31.19 -11.57 4.64
C GLN A 77 -32.59 -12.18 4.42
N THR A 78 -32.65 -13.32 3.73
CA THR A 78 -33.92 -14.00 3.39
C THR A 78 -34.24 -15.21 4.28
N TRP A 79 -33.26 -15.67 5.05
CA TRP A 79 -33.34 -16.86 5.92
C TRP A 79 -33.18 -16.53 7.41
N SER A 80 -32.76 -15.31 7.73
CA SER A 80 -32.65 -14.81 9.09
C SER A 80 -34.04 -14.74 9.71
N ALA A 81 -34.31 -15.61 10.68
CA ALA A 81 -35.48 -15.49 11.56
C ALA A 81 -35.29 -14.37 12.60
N TYR A 82 -34.22 -13.58 12.49
CA TYR A 82 -33.75 -12.64 13.49
C TYR A 82 -34.37 -11.26 13.28
N ASN A 83 -34.65 -10.60 14.40
CA ASN A 83 -34.95 -9.17 14.46
C ASN A 83 -33.75 -8.43 15.09
N ASP A 84 -32.54 -8.98 14.92
CA ASP A 84 -31.26 -8.45 15.39
C ASP A 84 -30.64 -7.70 14.21
N ALA A 85 -31.16 -6.50 13.92
CA ALA A 85 -30.74 -5.69 12.79
C ALA A 85 -29.25 -5.31 12.90
N ASP A 86 -28.51 -5.53 11.81
CA ASP A 86 -27.15 -5.07 11.66
C ASP A 86 -27.10 -3.54 11.80
N THR A 87 -26.03 -3.03 12.41
CA THR A 87 -25.89 -1.59 12.66
C THR A 87 -24.88 -0.99 11.68
N PRO A 88 -25.23 0.05 10.90
CA PRO A 88 -24.26 0.71 10.04
C PRO A 88 -23.07 1.27 10.83
N LEU A 89 -21.87 1.18 10.26
CA LEU A 89 -20.65 1.75 10.85
C LEU A 89 -20.13 2.90 9.98
N PRO A 90 -20.37 4.16 10.38
CA PRO A 90 -19.84 5.33 9.67
C PRO A 90 -18.36 5.60 10.01
N GLY A 91 -17.68 6.37 9.17
CA GLY A 91 -16.32 6.85 9.45
C GLY A 91 -15.22 5.81 9.20
N VAL A 92 -15.54 4.67 8.60
CA VAL A 92 -14.57 3.61 8.27
C VAL A 92 -13.97 3.86 6.90
N ASN A 93 -12.64 3.94 6.80
CA ASN A 93 -11.98 4.00 5.49
C ASN A 93 -11.99 2.62 4.84
N VAL A 94 -12.41 2.60 3.58
CA VAL A 94 -12.33 1.43 2.71
C VAL A 94 -11.36 1.74 1.59
N TYR A 95 -10.57 0.76 1.21
CA TYR A 95 -9.51 0.86 0.22
C TYR A 95 -9.74 -0.12 -0.90
N VAL A 96 -9.34 0.28 -2.11
CA VAL A 96 -9.47 -0.50 -3.32
C VAL A 96 -8.20 -0.40 -4.13
N GLN A 97 -7.76 -1.54 -4.65
CA GLN A 97 -6.71 -1.66 -5.64
C GLN A 97 -7.11 -2.71 -6.68
N TRP A 98 -6.79 -2.51 -7.94
CA TRP A 98 -6.97 -3.54 -8.96
C TRP A 98 -5.65 -3.90 -9.64
N MET A 99 -5.60 -5.13 -10.15
CA MET A 99 -4.53 -5.63 -10.99
C MET A 99 -5.07 -5.69 -12.42
N ASP A 100 -4.32 -5.12 -13.35
CA ASP A 100 -4.63 -5.19 -14.78
C ASP A 100 -4.49 -6.61 -15.32
N ASP A 101 -4.94 -6.80 -16.57
CA ASP A 101 -5.04 -8.12 -17.21
C ASP A 101 -3.76 -8.96 -17.01
N ASP A 102 -3.92 -10.25 -16.67
CA ASP A 102 -2.90 -11.17 -16.13
C ASP A 102 -1.53 -11.24 -16.88
N SER A 103 -1.39 -10.65 -18.07
CA SER A 103 -0.13 -10.59 -18.81
C SER A 103 0.77 -9.40 -18.46
N ALA A 104 0.25 -8.27 -17.98
CA ALA A 104 1.08 -7.10 -17.62
C ALA A 104 1.25 -6.95 -16.09
N LYS A 105 0.34 -7.51 -15.30
CA LYS A 105 0.34 -7.56 -13.82
C LYS A 105 0.61 -6.24 -13.08
N THR A 106 0.58 -5.10 -13.77
CA THR A 106 0.62 -3.79 -13.13
C THR A 106 -0.56 -3.67 -12.17
N VAL A 107 -0.30 -3.14 -10.98
CA VAL A 107 -1.34 -2.82 -10.00
C VAL A 107 -1.61 -1.33 -9.99
N SER A 108 -2.86 -0.96 -9.79
CA SER A 108 -3.29 0.43 -9.70
C SER A 108 -2.72 1.11 -8.44
N PRO A 109 -2.77 2.46 -8.39
CA PRO A 109 -2.75 3.17 -7.12
C PRO A 109 -3.85 2.65 -6.19
N ILE A 110 -3.68 2.93 -4.90
CA ILE A 110 -4.67 2.58 -3.89
C ILE A 110 -5.64 3.75 -3.76
N TYR A 111 -6.93 3.48 -3.96
CA TYR A 111 -8.00 4.46 -3.86
C TYR A 111 -8.80 4.23 -2.56
N THR A 112 -9.24 5.31 -1.91
CA THR A 112 -9.97 5.22 -0.65
C THR A 112 -11.21 6.12 -0.59
N ALA A 113 -12.21 5.67 0.17
CA ALA A 113 -13.34 6.50 0.60
C ALA A 113 -13.82 6.06 2.00
N THR A 114 -14.44 6.98 2.72
CA THR A 114 -14.96 6.74 4.07
C THR A 114 -16.45 6.39 4.02
N SER A 115 -16.90 5.44 4.84
CA SER A 115 -18.31 5.07 4.98
C SER A 115 -19.15 6.23 5.55
N ALA A 116 -20.33 6.42 4.98
CA ALA A 116 -21.31 7.42 5.41
C ALA A 116 -22.11 6.96 6.65
N GLU A 117 -22.99 7.83 7.17
CA GLU A 117 -23.89 7.56 8.31
C GLU A 117 -24.75 6.29 8.17
N ASP A 118 -25.12 5.93 6.94
CA ASP A 118 -25.86 4.70 6.65
C ASP A 118 -24.95 3.51 6.31
N GLY A 119 -23.65 3.63 6.61
CA GLY A 119 -22.61 2.61 6.40
C GLY A 119 -22.21 2.45 4.95
N LYS A 120 -22.84 3.13 3.99
CA LYS A 120 -22.50 2.99 2.57
C LYS A 120 -21.19 3.69 2.25
N TYR A 121 -20.44 3.09 1.33
CA TYR A 121 -19.29 3.74 0.71
C TYR A 121 -19.30 3.49 -0.80
N SER A 122 -18.60 4.34 -1.54
CA SER A 122 -18.37 4.18 -2.97
C SER A 122 -17.06 4.85 -3.33
N ILE A 123 -16.21 4.13 -4.06
CA ILE A 123 -14.88 4.58 -4.48
C ILE A 123 -14.89 4.66 -6.00
N GLU A 124 -14.59 5.83 -6.54
CA GLU A 124 -14.40 6.04 -7.98
C GLU A 124 -13.03 5.51 -8.40
N LEU A 125 -12.99 4.77 -9.52
CA LEU A 125 -11.77 4.21 -10.10
C LEU A 125 -11.48 4.94 -11.42
N PRO A 126 -10.70 6.04 -11.38
CA PRO A 126 -10.38 6.81 -12.56
C PRO A 126 -9.43 6.04 -13.49
N ASP A 127 -9.47 6.39 -14.77
CA ASP A 127 -8.41 6.03 -15.70
C ASP A 127 -7.09 6.66 -15.21
N TRP A 128 -5.99 5.92 -15.26
CA TRP A 128 -4.66 6.43 -14.91
C TRP A 128 -3.63 6.01 -15.96
N THR A 129 -2.49 6.70 -15.96
CA THR A 129 -1.37 6.40 -16.86
C THR A 129 -0.18 6.02 -16.00
N ASP A 130 0.48 4.91 -16.32
CA ASP A 130 1.67 4.46 -15.60
C ASP A 130 2.95 5.19 -16.01
N SER A 131 4.05 4.84 -15.32
CA SER A 131 5.37 5.43 -15.55
C SER A 131 5.92 5.20 -16.97
N LEU A 132 5.35 4.22 -17.70
CA LEU A 132 5.72 3.87 -19.06
C LEU A 132 4.81 4.52 -20.10
N GLY A 133 3.85 5.34 -19.68
CA GLY A 133 2.87 5.99 -20.55
C GLY A 133 1.68 5.08 -20.94
N ASN A 134 1.57 3.88 -20.37
CA ASN A 134 0.44 2.99 -20.63
C ASN A 134 -0.80 3.46 -19.88
N LYS A 135 -1.94 3.45 -20.56
CA LYS A 135 -3.23 3.82 -19.96
C LYS A 135 -3.92 2.60 -19.39
N HIS A 136 -4.24 2.70 -18.11
CA HIS A 136 -4.92 1.66 -17.34
C HIS A 136 -6.35 2.07 -17.05
N LYS A 137 -7.27 1.13 -17.21
CA LYS A 137 -8.71 1.36 -17.07
C LYS A 137 -9.35 0.24 -16.29
N TRP A 138 -10.18 0.59 -15.33
CA TRP A 138 -11.07 -0.37 -14.72
C TRP A 138 -12.19 -0.79 -15.70
N LYS A 139 -12.23 -2.08 -16.03
CA LYS A 139 -13.19 -2.68 -16.98
C LYS A 139 -14.23 -3.55 -16.28
N ALA A 140 -13.99 -3.94 -15.03
CA ALA A 140 -14.82 -4.88 -14.28
C ALA A 140 -15.09 -6.18 -15.06
N ASN A 141 -14.06 -6.77 -15.66
CA ASN A 141 -14.12 -8.04 -16.38
C ASN A 141 -13.38 -9.17 -15.64
N SER A 142 -13.51 -10.41 -16.09
CA SER A 142 -12.92 -11.56 -15.39
C SER A 142 -11.39 -11.66 -15.47
N THR A 143 -10.75 -10.83 -16.29
CA THR A 143 -9.29 -10.82 -16.49
C THR A 143 -8.57 -9.84 -15.58
N GLN A 144 -9.28 -8.86 -15.04
CA GLN A 144 -8.79 -8.02 -13.95
C GLN A 144 -9.08 -8.66 -12.59
N LYS A 145 -8.26 -8.31 -11.60
CA LYS A 145 -8.48 -8.69 -10.19
C LYS A 145 -8.66 -7.45 -9.35
N LEU A 146 -9.50 -7.53 -8.33
CA LEU A 146 -9.80 -6.45 -7.40
C LEU A 146 -9.43 -6.91 -5.99
N ARG A 147 -8.87 -6.00 -5.18
CA ARG A 147 -8.65 -6.16 -3.75
C ARG A 147 -9.41 -5.05 -3.04
N VAL A 148 -10.18 -5.41 -2.01
CA VAL A 148 -10.93 -4.46 -1.17
C VAL A 148 -10.68 -4.78 0.29
N TRP A 149 -10.29 -3.77 1.08
CA TRP A 149 -10.04 -3.91 2.51
C TRP A 149 -10.44 -2.62 3.24
N SER A 150 -10.38 -2.62 4.57
CA SER A 150 -10.80 -1.50 5.39
C SER A 150 -10.00 -1.40 6.67
N ASP A 151 -9.94 -0.21 7.24
CA ASP A 151 -9.48 -0.03 8.62
C ASP A 151 -10.50 -0.64 9.59
N ASN A 152 -10.02 -1.15 10.73
CA ASN A 152 -10.88 -1.39 11.86
C ASN A 152 -11.16 -0.07 12.60
N PRO A 153 -12.43 0.35 12.76
CA PRO A 153 -12.75 1.62 13.42
C PRO A 153 -12.33 1.69 14.90
N ASP A 154 -12.24 0.56 15.59
CA ASP A 154 -11.81 0.48 16.99
C ASP A 154 -11.41 -0.97 17.33
N ASP A 155 -10.12 -1.28 17.22
CA ASP A 155 -9.57 -2.63 17.49
C ASP A 155 -9.88 -3.14 18.91
N SER A 156 -10.15 -2.26 19.87
CA SER A 156 -10.51 -2.67 21.23
C SER A 156 -11.96 -3.13 21.35
N LYS A 157 -12.83 -2.70 20.42
CA LYS A 157 -14.28 -2.98 20.45
C LYS A 157 -14.72 -3.94 19.37
N TYR A 158 -14.09 -3.91 18.22
CA TYR A 158 -14.51 -4.62 17.04
C TYR A 158 -13.43 -5.56 16.55
N MET A 159 -13.88 -6.62 15.92
CA MET A 159 -13.04 -7.49 15.13
C MET A 159 -13.65 -7.65 13.74
N ALA A 160 -12.84 -7.67 12.71
CA ALA A 160 -13.30 -7.90 11.35
C ALA A 160 -13.91 -9.31 11.26
N SER A 161 -15.14 -9.42 10.79
CA SER A 161 -15.84 -10.70 10.61
C SER A 161 -15.89 -11.12 9.15
N PHE A 162 -16.12 -10.17 8.24
CA PHE A 162 -16.14 -10.42 6.80
C PHE A 162 -15.64 -9.21 6.00
N SER A 163 -15.04 -9.50 4.85
CA SER A 163 -14.77 -8.53 3.81
C SER A 163 -14.99 -9.28 2.49
N GLU A 164 -15.79 -8.74 1.60
CA GLU A 164 -16.00 -9.34 0.29
C GLU A 164 -14.66 -9.47 -0.44
N GLY A 165 -14.38 -10.67 -0.98
CA GLY A 165 -13.08 -10.99 -1.55
C GLY A 165 -11.95 -11.19 -0.53
N PHE A 166 -12.27 -11.24 0.76
CA PHE A 166 -11.38 -11.60 1.88
C PHE A 166 -10.08 -10.78 1.92
N GLN A 167 -10.14 -9.51 1.50
CA GLN A 167 -8.98 -8.61 1.43
C GLN A 167 -7.84 -9.11 0.52
N THR A 168 -8.19 -9.92 -0.49
CA THR A 168 -7.25 -10.48 -1.49
C THR A 168 -7.62 -10.06 -2.90
N PHE A 169 -6.69 -10.19 -3.84
CA PHE A 169 -6.97 -10.00 -5.26
C PHE A 169 -7.80 -11.17 -5.78
N HIS A 170 -8.97 -10.84 -6.32
CA HIS A 170 -9.91 -11.80 -6.90
C HIS A 170 -10.61 -11.22 -8.13
N ASN A 171 -11.08 -12.09 -9.02
CA ASN A 171 -11.76 -11.66 -10.23
C ASN A 171 -13.29 -11.74 -10.12
N SER A 172 -13.96 -11.37 -11.21
CA SER A 172 -15.42 -11.39 -11.32
C SER A 172 -16.08 -12.76 -11.23
N VAL A 173 -15.36 -13.88 -11.04
CA VAL A 173 -15.92 -15.23 -10.82
C VAL A 173 -15.56 -15.79 -9.44
N GLN A 174 -14.64 -15.14 -8.75
CA GLN A 174 -14.18 -15.46 -7.42
C GLN A 174 -14.77 -14.43 -6.44
N ARG A 175 -16.02 -14.62 -6.04
CA ARG A 175 -16.76 -13.70 -5.16
C ARG A 175 -17.81 -14.46 -4.36
N VAL A 176 -18.24 -13.89 -3.23
CA VAL A 176 -19.29 -14.47 -2.39
C VAL A 176 -20.62 -13.80 -2.74
N HIS A 177 -20.73 -12.49 -2.48
CA HIS A 177 -21.99 -11.75 -2.68
C HIS A 177 -21.88 -10.61 -3.69
N ALA A 178 -20.67 -10.19 -4.04
CA ALA A 178 -20.46 -9.07 -4.95
C ALA A 178 -21.05 -9.32 -6.35
N THR A 179 -21.36 -8.22 -7.04
CA THR A 179 -21.73 -8.25 -8.46
C THR A 179 -20.88 -7.27 -9.25
N TRP A 180 -20.21 -7.78 -10.29
CA TRP A 180 -19.50 -6.97 -11.27
C TRP A 180 -20.45 -6.65 -12.43
N ARG A 181 -20.62 -5.36 -12.72
CA ARG A 181 -21.53 -4.85 -13.75
C ARG A 181 -20.71 -4.35 -14.92
N LEU A 182 -20.35 -5.25 -15.83
CA LEU A 182 -19.53 -4.98 -17.03
C LEU A 182 -19.96 -3.73 -17.80
N ALA A 183 -21.26 -3.58 -18.09
CA ALA A 183 -21.78 -2.44 -18.85
C ALA A 183 -21.64 -1.09 -18.14
N ARG A 184 -21.43 -1.09 -16.82
CA ARG A 184 -21.20 0.12 -16.02
C ARG A 184 -19.76 0.22 -15.53
N GLN A 185 -18.91 -0.78 -15.82
CA GLN A 185 -17.54 -0.88 -15.31
C GLN A 185 -17.51 -0.67 -13.79
N SER A 186 -18.44 -1.28 -13.06
CA SER A 186 -18.60 -1.07 -11.61
C SER A 186 -18.68 -2.39 -10.87
N ALA A 187 -18.22 -2.42 -9.62
CA ALA A 187 -18.40 -3.55 -8.71
C ALA A 187 -19.25 -3.11 -7.51
N VAL A 188 -20.26 -3.90 -7.15
CA VAL A 188 -21.21 -3.56 -6.08
C VAL A 188 -21.32 -4.69 -5.07
N ASP A 189 -21.88 -4.38 -3.91
CA ASP A 189 -22.08 -5.32 -2.79
C ASP A 189 -20.76 -5.83 -2.20
N TYR A 190 -19.70 -4.99 -2.28
CA TYR A 190 -18.43 -5.21 -1.59
C TYR A 190 -18.55 -4.89 -0.11
N ASN A 191 -19.31 -5.73 0.60
CA ASN A 191 -19.62 -5.52 1.99
C ASN A 191 -18.43 -5.84 2.90
N VAL A 192 -18.30 -5.06 3.96
CA VAL A 192 -17.36 -5.28 5.06
C VAL A 192 -18.19 -5.34 6.34
N SER A 193 -17.98 -6.37 7.15
CA SER A 193 -18.61 -6.45 8.45
C SER A 193 -17.61 -6.67 9.58
N PHE A 194 -18.00 -6.14 10.73
CA PHE A 194 -17.33 -6.32 12.00
C PHE A 194 -18.28 -7.00 12.97
N GLN A 195 -17.73 -7.66 13.98
CA GLN A 195 -18.46 -8.17 15.15
C GLN A 195 -17.81 -7.60 16.42
N GLU A 196 -18.50 -7.66 17.55
CA GLU A 196 -17.92 -7.17 18.80
C GLU A 196 -16.78 -8.09 19.25
N ARG A 197 -15.62 -7.52 19.58
CA ARG A 197 -14.52 -8.26 20.19
C ARG A 197 -14.99 -8.89 21.51
N PRO A 198 -14.67 -10.17 21.82
CA PRO A 198 -15.22 -10.84 23.00
C PRO A 198 -14.72 -10.19 24.29
N GLN A 199 -15.65 -9.82 25.17
CA GLN A 199 -15.34 -9.25 26.50
C GLN A 199 -15.16 -10.38 27.54
N ASN A 200 -14.09 -11.17 27.36
CA ASN A 200 -13.84 -12.38 28.16
C ASN A 200 -13.78 -12.13 29.69
N ASP A 201 -13.36 -10.93 30.13
CA ASP A 201 -13.27 -10.59 31.57
C ASP A 201 -14.63 -10.29 32.22
N VAL A 202 -15.66 -10.00 31.41
CA VAL A 202 -17.01 -9.67 31.89
C VAL A 202 -17.97 -10.82 31.64
N MET A 203 -17.80 -11.54 30.53
CA MET A 203 -18.70 -12.61 30.12
C MET A 203 -18.37 -13.97 30.76
N HIS A 204 -17.23 -14.08 31.44
CA HIS A 204 -16.77 -15.30 32.10
C HIS A 204 -16.34 -15.01 33.54
N LEU A 205 -16.43 -16.04 34.39
CA LEU A 205 -15.88 -15.98 35.73
C LEU A 205 -14.35 -15.77 35.69
N PRO A 206 -13.77 -15.16 36.74
CA PRO A 206 -12.32 -15.08 36.93
C PRO A 206 -11.64 -16.45 36.80
N GLU A 207 -10.40 -16.46 36.32
CA GLU A 207 -9.67 -17.68 35.95
C GLU A 207 -9.55 -18.71 37.09
N ASP A 208 -9.42 -18.25 38.34
CA ASP A 208 -9.37 -19.10 39.53
C ASP A 208 -10.68 -19.85 39.84
N LYS A 209 -11.77 -19.47 39.17
CA LYS A 209 -13.11 -20.08 39.31
C LYS A 209 -13.54 -20.87 38.08
N GLN A 210 -12.68 -20.98 37.06
CA GLN A 210 -12.99 -21.72 35.84
C GLN A 210 -12.65 -23.20 35.98
N THR A 211 -13.37 -24.05 35.26
CA THR A 211 -13.17 -25.51 35.26
C THR A 211 -12.71 -26.00 33.88
N ASN A 212 -11.80 -26.97 33.87
CA ASN A 212 -11.45 -27.74 32.66
C ASN A 212 -11.63 -29.21 32.98
N LEU A 213 -12.88 -29.66 32.82
CA LEU A 213 -13.28 -31.02 33.14
C LEU A 213 -12.98 -31.95 31.97
N THR A 214 -12.62 -33.19 32.29
CA THR A 214 -12.51 -34.24 31.27
C THR A 214 -13.89 -34.48 30.64
N PRO A 215 -14.01 -34.41 29.31
CA PRO A 215 -15.29 -34.60 28.65
C PRO A 215 -15.91 -35.97 28.88
N THR A 216 -17.24 -35.99 29.00
CA THR A 216 -18.05 -37.21 29.14
C THR A 216 -18.81 -37.49 27.84
N LYS A 217 -19.26 -38.75 27.64
CA LYS A 217 -20.04 -39.12 26.44
C LYS A 217 -21.55 -38.86 26.58
N THR A 218 -21.98 -38.17 27.64
CA THR A 218 -23.38 -38.21 28.09
C THR A 218 -24.08 -36.85 28.15
N GLY A 219 -23.47 -35.76 27.64
CA GLY A 219 -24.10 -34.44 27.51
C GLY A 219 -23.54 -33.36 28.43
N GLY A 220 -24.20 -32.21 28.49
CA GLY A 220 -23.74 -31.06 29.29
C GLY A 220 -22.48 -30.40 28.74
N ASP A 221 -22.34 -30.33 27.42
CA ASP A 221 -21.13 -29.95 26.73
C ASP A 221 -21.34 -28.92 25.61
N VAL A 222 -20.27 -28.20 25.28
CA VAL A 222 -20.17 -27.37 24.08
C VAL A 222 -19.08 -27.95 23.18
N LEU A 223 -19.43 -28.24 21.93
CA LEU A 223 -18.52 -28.76 20.92
C LEU A 223 -18.42 -27.78 19.76
N GLY A 224 -17.20 -27.62 19.26
CA GLY A 224 -16.93 -26.81 18.08
C GLY A 224 -15.48 -26.91 17.64
N ARG A 225 -15.10 -26.03 16.73
CA ARG A 225 -13.76 -25.95 16.13
C ARG A 225 -13.28 -24.51 16.05
N VAL A 226 -11.96 -24.35 16.10
CA VAL A 226 -11.27 -23.09 15.80
C VAL A 226 -10.24 -23.34 14.71
N TRP A 227 -10.19 -22.48 13.70
CA TRP A 227 -9.22 -22.57 12.61
C TRP A 227 -8.91 -21.21 11.99
N TRP A 228 -7.78 -21.12 11.30
CA TRP A 228 -7.46 -20.01 10.40
C TRP A 228 -8.19 -20.21 9.07
N ASP A 229 -9.10 -19.29 8.72
CA ASP A 229 -9.77 -19.25 7.42
C ASP A 229 -8.76 -18.77 6.37
N GLN A 230 -8.38 -19.66 5.46
CA GLN A 230 -7.43 -19.38 4.38
C GLN A 230 -8.07 -19.47 3.00
N ARG A 231 -9.38 -19.75 2.94
CA ARG A 231 -10.07 -20.04 1.69
C ARG A 231 -10.05 -18.90 0.69
N ASN A 232 -9.87 -17.65 1.16
CA ASN A 232 -9.66 -16.39 0.43
C ASN A 232 -10.60 -16.09 -0.76
N VAL A 233 -11.00 -17.04 -1.62
CA VAL A 233 -12.01 -16.82 -2.66
C VAL A 233 -12.70 -18.07 -3.26
N TYR A 234 -12.57 -19.26 -2.69
CA TYR A 234 -13.13 -20.46 -3.33
C TYR A 234 -14.62 -20.70 -3.03
N GLY A 235 -15.50 -20.09 -3.84
CA GLY A 235 -16.80 -20.62 -4.32
C GLY A 235 -17.71 -21.46 -3.40
N GLU A 236 -17.62 -21.36 -2.08
CA GLU A 236 -18.54 -22.01 -1.18
C GLU A 236 -19.72 -21.06 -0.88
N ASP A 237 -20.94 -21.56 -1.10
CA ASP A 237 -22.17 -20.96 -0.59
C ASP A 237 -22.12 -20.97 0.94
N GLY A 238 -21.81 -19.85 1.57
CA GLY A 238 -22.02 -19.74 3.00
C GLY A 238 -21.52 -18.44 3.62
N ASP A 239 -22.47 -17.64 4.11
CA ASP A 239 -22.22 -16.71 5.21
C ASP A 239 -21.60 -17.42 6.43
N VAL A 240 -21.72 -18.75 6.50
CA VAL A 240 -21.24 -19.62 7.57
C VAL A 240 -19.90 -20.26 7.20
N PRO A 241 -18.80 -19.93 7.89
CA PRO A 241 -17.52 -20.59 7.64
C PRO A 241 -17.56 -22.04 8.15
N ARG A 242 -17.13 -22.99 7.33
CA ARG A 242 -16.84 -24.37 7.78
C ARG A 242 -15.38 -24.72 7.56
N LEU A 243 -14.74 -25.38 8.53
CA LEU A 243 -13.37 -25.84 8.37
C LEU A 243 -13.24 -26.76 7.14
N ASN A 244 -12.46 -26.33 6.15
CA ASN A 244 -12.16 -27.13 4.96
C ASN A 244 -10.66 -27.12 4.64
N THR A 245 -9.94 -28.10 5.19
CA THR A 245 -8.49 -28.26 4.97
C THR A 245 -8.10 -28.51 3.52
N GLY A 246 -9.04 -29.02 2.69
CA GLY A 246 -8.82 -29.21 1.26
C GLY A 246 -8.74 -27.90 0.48
N MET A 247 -9.24 -26.81 1.07
CA MET A 247 -9.29 -25.47 0.48
C MET A 247 -8.31 -24.50 1.17
N GLY A 248 -7.36 -25.04 1.95
CA GLY A 248 -6.29 -24.29 2.59
C GLY A 248 -6.50 -23.99 4.08
N ASP A 249 -7.70 -24.17 4.64
CA ASP A 249 -7.95 -23.86 6.05
C ASP A 249 -7.04 -24.66 6.98
N LYS A 250 -6.59 -24.01 8.06
CA LYS A 250 -5.68 -24.62 9.03
C LYS A 250 -6.27 -24.64 10.44
N PRO A 251 -6.47 -25.83 11.03
CA PRO A 251 -6.95 -25.91 12.40
C PRO A 251 -6.01 -25.23 13.39
N MET A 252 -6.57 -24.59 14.42
CA MET A 252 -5.80 -23.90 15.45
C MET A 252 -5.68 -24.79 16.68
N GLU A 253 -4.48 -25.26 17.01
CA GLU A 253 -4.18 -26.02 18.23
C GLU A 253 -3.89 -25.09 19.42
N GLY A 254 -4.31 -25.50 20.63
CA GLY A 254 -3.95 -24.82 21.89
C GLY A 254 -4.71 -23.53 22.20
N MET A 255 -5.64 -23.09 21.35
CA MET A 255 -6.49 -21.93 21.61
C MET A 255 -7.43 -22.23 22.79
N LYS A 256 -7.47 -21.33 23.77
CA LYS A 256 -8.39 -21.45 24.91
C LYS A 256 -9.77 -20.95 24.49
N VAL A 257 -10.76 -21.81 24.63
CA VAL A 257 -12.18 -21.49 24.40
C VAL A 257 -12.92 -21.59 25.73
N ARG A 258 -13.69 -20.56 26.06
CA ARG A 258 -14.46 -20.45 27.30
C ARG A 258 -15.95 -20.50 26.98
N ALA A 259 -16.72 -21.08 27.89
CA ALA A 259 -18.17 -21.07 27.82
C ALA A 259 -18.75 -20.79 29.20
N SER A 260 -19.81 -19.99 29.26
CA SER A 260 -20.48 -19.61 30.50
C SER A 260 -21.98 -19.53 30.33
N TYR A 261 -22.70 -19.85 31.39
CA TYR A 261 -24.15 -19.71 31.43
C TYR A 261 -24.58 -19.13 32.78
N VAL A 262 -25.70 -18.42 32.77
CA VAL A 262 -26.20 -17.75 33.97
C VAL A 262 -26.92 -18.70 34.93
N GLN A 263 -27.01 -18.29 36.19
CA GLN A 263 -27.80 -18.98 37.22
C GLN A 263 -29.27 -19.12 36.82
N ASP A 264 -29.92 -20.16 37.32
CA ASP A 264 -31.33 -20.44 37.07
C ASP A 264 -32.26 -19.27 37.39
N GLU A 265 -32.00 -18.60 38.51
CA GLU A 265 -32.79 -17.44 38.92
C GLU A 265 -32.58 -16.25 37.98
N VAL A 266 -31.35 -16.03 37.53
CA VAL A 266 -31.01 -14.96 36.59
C VAL A 266 -31.67 -15.23 35.23
N ALA A 267 -31.62 -16.47 34.73
CA ALA A 267 -32.30 -16.89 33.52
C ALA A 267 -33.82 -16.62 33.59
N ARG A 268 -34.47 -16.96 34.71
CA ARG A 268 -35.90 -16.67 34.93
C ARG A 268 -36.20 -15.17 34.98
N ARG A 269 -35.29 -14.35 35.53
CA ARG A 269 -35.42 -12.88 35.54
C ARG A 269 -35.29 -12.30 34.13
N PHE A 270 -34.39 -12.83 33.29
CA PHE A 270 -34.28 -12.47 31.88
C PHE A 270 -35.57 -12.77 31.11
N ASP A 271 -36.13 -13.97 31.27
CA ASP A 271 -37.42 -14.34 30.67
C ASP A 271 -38.56 -13.40 31.08
N LYS A 272 -38.64 -13.09 32.38
CA LYS A 272 -39.64 -12.17 32.92
C LYS A 272 -39.49 -10.77 32.31
N TRP A 273 -38.26 -10.29 32.15
CA TRP A 273 -37.99 -9.00 31.54
C TRP A 273 -38.40 -8.98 30.07
N LEU A 274 -38.02 -10.00 29.28
CA LEU A 274 -38.42 -10.11 27.87
C LEU A 274 -39.94 -10.18 27.70
N ALA A 275 -40.64 -10.92 28.57
CA ALA A 275 -42.10 -11.01 28.54
C ALA A 275 -42.77 -9.66 28.83
N ALA A 276 -42.16 -8.83 29.69
CA ALA A 276 -42.65 -7.50 30.05
C ALA A 276 -42.30 -6.43 29.00
N ASN A 277 -41.22 -6.61 28.24
CA ASN A 277 -40.68 -5.64 27.28
C ASN A 277 -40.75 -6.18 25.85
N LYS A 278 -41.96 -6.51 25.39
CA LYS A 278 -42.17 -7.00 24.02
C LYS A 278 -41.72 -5.97 22.99
N GLY A 279 -40.88 -6.39 22.05
CA GLY A 279 -40.33 -5.51 21.01
C GLY A 279 -39.11 -4.69 21.47
N ALA A 280 -38.56 -4.97 22.66
CA ALA A 280 -37.28 -4.39 23.06
C ALA A 280 -36.17 -4.75 22.07
N THR A 281 -35.25 -3.81 21.87
CA THR A 281 -34.05 -4.04 21.05
C THR A 281 -33.07 -4.95 21.80
N GLN A 282 -32.16 -5.56 21.04
CA GLN A 282 -31.07 -6.36 21.60
C GLN A 282 -30.21 -5.55 22.60
N ASP A 283 -29.92 -4.29 22.29
CA ASP A 283 -29.17 -3.39 23.18
C ASP A 283 -29.91 -3.13 24.50
N GLN A 284 -31.22 -2.89 24.45
CA GLN A 284 -32.04 -2.74 25.65
C GLN A 284 -32.03 -4.00 26.50
N PHE A 285 -32.08 -5.18 25.86
CA PHE A 285 -32.02 -6.43 26.59
C PHE A 285 -30.63 -6.70 27.19
N ARG A 286 -29.54 -6.42 26.46
CA ARG A 286 -28.17 -6.51 26.96
C ARG A 286 -27.96 -5.63 28.19
N ASP A 287 -28.45 -4.40 28.17
CA ASP A 287 -28.36 -3.50 29.32
C ASP A 287 -29.20 -3.98 30.50
N ALA A 288 -30.39 -4.53 30.22
CA ALA A 288 -31.21 -5.17 31.24
C ALA A 288 -30.52 -6.41 31.86
N GLN A 289 -29.80 -7.21 31.07
CA GLN A 289 -29.04 -8.34 31.60
C GLN A 289 -28.02 -7.88 32.63
N LYS A 290 -27.23 -6.84 32.31
CA LYS A 290 -26.24 -6.27 33.25
C LYS A 290 -26.89 -5.83 34.56
N GLN A 291 -28.03 -5.14 34.49
CA GLN A 291 -28.76 -4.68 35.68
C GLN A 291 -29.30 -5.85 36.51
N ILE A 292 -29.91 -6.84 35.86
CA ILE A 292 -30.49 -8.02 36.52
C ILE A 292 -29.40 -8.86 37.19
N MET A 293 -28.25 -9.04 36.54
CA MET A 293 -27.11 -9.75 37.09
C MET A 293 -26.54 -9.03 38.31
N ALA A 294 -26.30 -7.72 38.22
CA ALA A 294 -25.82 -6.91 39.34
C ALA A 294 -26.78 -6.96 40.54
N GLN A 295 -28.10 -6.83 40.28
CA GLN A 295 -29.12 -6.94 41.32
C GLN A 295 -29.12 -8.32 42.00
N TYR A 296 -28.96 -9.39 41.22
CA TYR A 296 -28.89 -10.74 41.78
C TYR A 296 -27.69 -10.91 42.72
N GLU A 297 -26.53 -10.38 42.36
CA GLU A 297 -25.30 -10.46 43.17
C GLU A 297 -25.39 -9.61 44.44
N GLU A 298 -26.04 -8.45 44.38
CA GLU A 298 -26.34 -7.61 45.55
C GLU A 298 -27.28 -8.32 46.54
N GLU A 299 -28.35 -8.95 46.02
CA GLU A 299 -29.33 -9.69 46.81
C GLU A 299 -28.77 -11.01 47.36
N ASN A 300 -27.70 -11.55 46.76
CA ASN A 300 -27.07 -12.81 47.13
C ASN A 300 -25.55 -12.66 47.35
N PRO A 301 -25.11 -12.00 48.44
CA PRO A 301 -23.69 -11.77 48.68
C PRO A 301 -22.87 -13.06 48.64
N GLY A 302 -21.82 -13.06 47.81
CA GLY A 302 -20.92 -14.20 47.61
C GLY A 302 -21.38 -15.22 46.56
N LYS A 303 -22.56 -15.05 45.95
CA LYS A 303 -22.98 -15.79 44.75
C LYS A 303 -22.77 -14.94 43.51
N SER A 304 -22.28 -15.56 42.44
CA SER A 304 -22.15 -14.95 41.12
C SER A 304 -23.44 -15.15 40.30
N ALA A 305 -23.80 -14.16 39.47
CA ALA A 305 -24.88 -14.29 38.49
C ALA A 305 -24.54 -15.27 37.36
N ILE A 306 -23.26 -15.43 37.03
CA ILE A 306 -22.75 -16.54 36.19
C ILE A 306 -22.69 -17.80 37.05
N ALA A 307 -23.33 -18.88 36.60
CA ALA A 307 -23.40 -20.13 37.33
C ALA A 307 -22.09 -20.90 37.31
N GLU A 308 -21.50 -21.01 36.12
CA GLU A 308 -20.28 -21.76 35.87
C GLU A 308 -19.60 -21.20 34.63
N THR A 309 -18.27 -21.19 34.66
CA THR A 309 -17.44 -21.02 33.48
C THR A 309 -16.56 -22.25 33.34
N ALA A 310 -16.61 -22.87 32.17
CA ALA A 310 -15.73 -23.97 31.83
C ALA A 310 -14.93 -23.60 30.58
N TYR A 311 -13.76 -24.21 30.42
CA TYR A 311 -12.88 -23.99 29.27
C TYR A 311 -12.28 -25.30 28.75
N ALA A 312 -11.83 -25.26 27.50
CA ALA A 312 -11.04 -26.29 26.87
C ALA A 312 -9.96 -25.64 26.00
N LEU A 313 -8.87 -26.37 25.76
CA LEU A 313 -7.91 -26.02 24.72
C LEU A 313 -8.27 -26.78 23.45
N THR A 314 -8.15 -26.13 22.30
CA THR A 314 -8.34 -26.78 21.00
C THR A 314 -7.23 -27.82 20.77
N LYS A 315 -7.60 -28.92 20.13
CA LYS A 315 -6.67 -30.00 19.75
C LYS A 315 -5.97 -29.68 18.43
N ALA A 316 -5.03 -30.54 18.01
CA ALA A 316 -4.34 -30.43 16.72
C ALA A 316 -5.28 -30.36 15.49
N ASP A 317 -6.48 -30.92 15.58
CA ASP A 317 -7.51 -30.83 14.53
C ASP A 317 -8.44 -29.60 14.67
N GLY A 318 -8.10 -28.67 15.57
CA GLY A 318 -8.86 -27.46 15.88
C GLY A 318 -10.10 -27.69 16.73
N SER A 319 -10.48 -28.95 17.00
CA SER A 319 -11.68 -29.26 17.78
C SER A 319 -11.50 -28.97 19.26
N TYR A 320 -12.58 -28.58 19.91
CA TYR A 320 -12.66 -28.44 21.37
C TYR A 320 -13.96 -29.07 21.90
N GLN A 321 -13.93 -29.49 23.17
CA GLN A 321 -15.11 -29.96 23.89
C GLN A 321 -15.04 -29.44 25.32
N ILE A 322 -15.93 -28.51 25.67
CA ILE A 322 -16.06 -27.97 27.01
C ILE A 322 -17.12 -28.78 27.75
N GLN A 323 -16.76 -29.33 28.90
CA GLN A 323 -17.67 -30.10 29.75
C GLN A 323 -18.02 -29.30 31.00
N PHE A 324 -19.32 -29.19 31.28
CA PHE A 324 -19.83 -28.52 32.47
C PHE A 324 -20.10 -29.47 33.63
N GLN A 325 -20.14 -28.92 34.84
CA GLN A 325 -20.72 -29.56 36.01
C GLN A 325 -22.25 -29.58 35.93
N GLY A 326 -22.87 -28.46 35.53
CA GLY A 326 -24.31 -28.29 35.40
C GLY A 326 -25.04 -27.99 36.71
N LEU A 327 -26.27 -27.50 36.62
CA LEU A 327 -27.12 -27.17 37.76
C LEU A 327 -28.14 -28.30 38.01
N TRP A 328 -28.43 -28.61 39.28
CA TRP A 328 -29.46 -29.60 39.60
C TRP A 328 -30.84 -29.17 39.10
N GLY A 329 -31.57 -30.10 38.46
CA GLY A 329 -32.91 -29.91 37.90
C GLY A 329 -33.01 -30.31 36.42
N ASP A 330 -34.23 -30.39 35.89
CA ASP A 330 -34.47 -30.69 34.46
C ASP A 330 -34.18 -29.49 33.54
N SER A 331 -34.40 -28.26 34.04
CA SER A 331 -34.08 -26.98 33.38
C SER A 331 -34.15 -25.82 34.39
N TYR A 332 -33.74 -24.61 34.01
CA TYR A 332 -33.92 -23.41 34.83
C TYR A 332 -35.38 -23.02 35.09
N SER A 333 -36.35 -23.59 34.38
CA SER A 333 -37.77 -23.31 34.55
C SER A 333 -38.54 -24.46 35.20
N TYR A 334 -37.94 -25.64 35.30
CA TYR A 334 -38.59 -26.83 35.82
C TYR A 334 -37.61 -27.72 36.60
N LYS A 335 -37.88 -27.90 37.89
CA LYS A 335 -37.11 -28.78 38.76
C LYS A 335 -37.19 -30.26 38.35
N GLY A 336 -38.33 -30.70 37.83
CA GLY A 336 -38.61 -32.11 37.62
C GLY A 336 -38.69 -32.91 38.91
N ILE A 337 -38.35 -34.20 38.83
CA ILE A 337 -38.29 -35.11 39.99
C ILE A 337 -36.90 -35.15 40.64
N SER A 338 -36.00 -34.24 40.25
CA SER A 338 -34.62 -34.22 40.74
C SER A 338 -34.56 -33.98 42.26
N ASN A 339 -33.80 -34.83 42.94
CA ASN A 339 -33.48 -34.79 44.36
C ASN A 339 -31.97 -34.95 44.64
N GLY A 340 -31.13 -34.91 43.60
CA GLY A 340 -29.67 -35.03 43.70
C GLY A 340 -28.99 -33.90 44.46
N GLY A 341 -29.65 -32.75 44.58
CA GLY A 341 -29.22 -31.58 45.35
C GLY A 341 -30.30 -30.50 45.38
N THR A 342 -29.94 -29.31 45.83
CA THR A 342 -30.81 -28.14 45.78
C THR A 342 -31.00 -27.71 44.33
N TYR A 343 -32.25 -27.50 43.91
CA TYR A 343 -32.58 -27.05 42.56
C TYR A 343 -31.89 -25.73 42.21
N GLY A 344 -31.17 -25.69 41.10
CA GLY A 344 -30.42 -24.52 40.64
C GLY A 344 -29.06 -24.32 41.31
N ASP A 345 -28.66 -25.16 42.28
CA ASP A 345 -27.28 -25.17 42.78
C ASP A 345 -26.38 -26.00 41.84
N LEU A 346 -25.09 -25.64 41.79
CA LEU A 346 -24.08 -26.34 41.01
C LEU A 346 -23.93 -27.79 41.47
N ALA A 347 -24.07 -28.74 40.54
CA ALA A 347 -23.86 -30.15 40.80
C ALA A 347 -22.36 -30.45 40.90
N PRO A 348 -21.91 -31.39 41.76
CA PRO A 348 -20.52 -31.84 41.70
C PRO A 348 -20.20 -32.47 40.33
N ALA A 349 -18.98 -32.24 39.84
CA ALA A 349 -18.56 -32.63 38.49
C ALA A 349 -18.82 -34.12 38.12
N ASP A 350 -18.66 -35.02 39.08
CA ASP A 350 -18.81 -36.48 38.90
C ASP A 350 -20.22 -37.00 39.25
N LYS A 351 -21.19 -36.11 39.48
CA LYS A 351 -22.55 -36.46 39.92
C LYS A 351 -23.62 -36.02 38.94
N GLY A 352 -24.79 -36.65 39.09
CA GLY A 352 -26.00 -36.34 38.35
C GLY A 352 -26.12 -37.01 36.99
N SER A 353 -27.20 -36.70 36.30
CA SER A 353 -27.60 -37.24 35.00
C SER A 353 -28.07 -36.10 34.12
N TRP A 354 -27.58 -36.03 32.89
CA TRP A 354 -28.02 -35.02 31.93
C TRP A 354 -29.38 -35.33 31.28
N ALA A 355 -29.90 -36.55 31.50
CA ALA A 355 -31.22 -36.93 31.06
C ALA A 355 -32.28 -36.29 31.97
N LYS A 356 -33.31 -35.72 31.35
CA LYS A 356 -34.45 -35.10 32.05
C LYS A 356 -35.36 -36.18 32.66
N GLY A 357 -35.98 -35.86 33.79
CA GLY A 357 -36.92 -36.76 34.47
C GLY A 357 -36.26 -37.85 35.32
N ASN A 358 -34.99 -37.70 35.67
CA ASN A 358 -34.27 -38.57 36.59
C ASN A 358 -34.17 -37.93 37.99
N PHE A 359 -34.00 -38.77 39.02
CA PHE A 359 -33.76 -38.30 40.40
C PHE A 359 -32.46 -37.47 40.52
N GLY A 360 -31.47 -37.74 39.69
CA GLY A 360 -30.24 -36.96 39.63
C GLY A 360 -30.19 -35.98 38.46
N SER A 361 -31.31 -35.55 37.89
CA SER A 361 -31.27 -34.68 36.70
C SER A 361 -30.53 -33.37 36.98
N LYS A 362 -29.69 -32.99 36.01
CA LYS A 362 -28.97 -31.72 35.94
C LYS A 362 -28.97 -31.17 34.52
N HIS A 363 -28.71 -29.89 34.37
CA HIS A 363 -28.84 -29.17 33.10
C HIS A 363 -27.83 -28.03 32.95
N VAL A 364 -27.76 -27.48 31.73
CA VAL A 364 -27.02 -26.27 31.37
C VAL A 364 -28.02 -25.28 30.77
N ASN A 365 -27.88 -24.00 31.10
CA ASN A 365 -28.77 -22.95 30.59
C ASN A 365 -28.34 -22.47 29.19
N THR A 366 -28.45 -23.34 28.18
CA THR A 366 -28.04 -23.06 26.80
C THR A 366 -28.78 -21.88 26.15
N LYS A 367 -29.98 -21.55 26.64
CA LYS A 367 -30.74 -20.35 26.23
C LYS A 367 -30.07 -19.02 26.63
N TYR A 368 -29.21 -19.05 27.65
CA TYR A 368 -28.52 -17.88 28.18
C TYR A 368 -27.06 -18.23 28.44
N MET A 369 -26.37 -18.52 27.35
CA MET A 369 -24.98 -18.92 27.30
C MET A 369 -24.17 -17.91 26.49
N TYR A 370 -22.88 -17.80 26.81
CA TYR A 370 -21.91 -17.09 26.01
C TYR A 370 -20.68 -17.98 25.83
N VAL A 371 -20.20 -18.10 24.58
CA VAL A 371 -19.03 -18.90 24.21
C VAL A 371 -18.08 -18.04 23.41
N SER A 372 -16.81 -18.02 23.78
CA SER A 372 -15.81 -17.27 23.03
C SER A 372 -14.41 -17.86 23.14
N PRO A 373 -13.61 -17.77 22.06
CA PRO A 373 -12.18 -18.00 22.13
C PRO A 373 -11.46 -16.78 22.75
N GLU A 374 -10.25 -17.02 23.25
CA GLU A 374 -9.31 -15.96 23.64
C GLU A 374 -8.62 -15.39 22.40
N ILE A 375 -9.32 -14.50 21.69
CA ILE A 375 -8.82 -13.86 20.47
C ILE A 375 -7.75 -12.82 20.81
N PRO A 376 -6.50 -12.96 20.30
CA PRO A 376 -5.46 -11.96 20.47
C PRO A 376 -5.79 -10.62 19.76
N GLU A 377 -5.12 -9.56 20.16
CA GLU A 377 -5.14 -8.28 19.43
C GLU A 377 -4.60 -8.46 17.99
N GLY A 378 -5.20 -7.78 17.01
CA GLY A 378 -4.87 -7.91 15.58
C GLY A 378 -5.38 -9.19 14.91
N VAL A 379 -6.08 -10.05 15.65
CA VAL A 379 -6.79 -11.21 15.12
C VAL A 379 -8.28 -10.90 15.07
N GLY A 380 -8.85 -11.06 13.89
CA GLY A 380 -10.28 -11.03 13.63
C GLY A 380 -10.86 -12.43 13.52
N GLY A 381 -12.15 -12.50 13.25
CA GLY A 381 -12.81 -13.78 13.05
C GLY A 381 -14.31 -13.70 12.95
N SER A 382 -14.91 -14.82 12.56
CA SER A 382 -16.34 -15.04 12.57
C SER A 382 -16.76 -15.70 13.88
N MET A 383 -17.59 -15.00 14.63
CA MET A 383 -18.33 -15.50 15.78
C MET A 383 -19.71 -15.95 15.31
N ASP A 384 -19.84 -17.21 14.92
CA ASP A 384 -21.02 -17.68 14.19
C ASP A 384 -22.33 -17.56 14.97
N THR A 385 -22.35 -17.74 16.29
CA THR A 385 -23.57 -17.53 17.11
C THR A 385 -23.38 -16.59 18.28
N MET A 386 -22.21 -15.93 18.38
CA MET A 386 -21.75 -15.17 19.55
C MET A 386 -21.25 -13.76 19.16
N GLN A 387 -21.95 -13.12 18.22
CA GLN A 387 -21.60 -11.82 17.62
C GLN A 387 -21.62 -10.65 18.61
N THR A 388 -22.40 -10.78 19.68
CA THR A 388 -22.70 -9.73 20.64
C THR A 388 -22.30 -10.17 22.04
N ASN A 389 -21.68 -9.28 22.81
CA ASN A 389 -21.29 -9.52 24.19
C ASN A 389 -22.52 -9.53 25.14
N MET A 390 -23.28 -10.63 25.11
CA MET A 390 -24.43 -10.88 25.98
C MET A 390 -24.75 -12.38 26.11
N PHE A 391 -25.48 -12.77 27.15
CA PHE A 391 -25.96 -14.16 27.27
C PHE A 391 -27.15 -14.37 26.35
N GLN A 392 -27.01 -15.31 25.42
CA GLN A 392 -28.02 -15.55 24.40
C GLN A 392 -28.22 -17.05 24.15
N ASP A 393 -29.22 -17.36 23.34
CA ASP A 393 -29.56 -18.75 23.05
C ASP A 393 -28.53 -19.33 22.09
N ALA A 394 -27.62 -20.14 22.63
CA ALA A 394 -26.51 -20.73 21.90
C ALA A 394 -26.95 -21.74 20.84
N GLY A 395 -28.18 -22.26 20.92
CA GLY A 395 -28.74 -23.17 19.93
C GLY A 395 -29.83 -22.54 19.05
N ARG A 396 -29.96 -21.20 19.08
CA ARG A 396 -31.04 -20.48 18.38
C ARG A 396 -30.95 -20.56 16.86
N ASN A 397 -29.75 -20.78 16.32
CA ASN A 397 -29.51 -20.83 14.88
C ASN A 397 -29.07 -22.22 14.46
N THR A 398 -30.00 -23.10 14.09
CA THR A 398 -29.66 -24.47 13.70
C THR A 398 -28.78 -24.59 12.45
N LEU A 399 -28.58 -23.51 11.69
CA LEU A 399 -27.58 -23.48 10.61
C LEU A 399 -26.16 -23.27 11.11
N LEU A 400 -26.00 -22.65 12.28
CA LEU A 400 -24.73 -22.22 12.86
C LEU A 400 -24.36 -23.01 14.12
N ALA A 401 -25.33 -23.45 14.93
CA ALA A 401 -25.14 -24.29 16.10
C ALA A 401 -26.44 -25.00 16.45
N SER A 402 -26.36 -26.25 16.94
CA SER A 402 -27.54 -27.01 17.33
C SER A 402 -27.54 -27.35 18.82
N SER A 403 -28.67 -27.15 19.49
CA SER A 403 -28.89 -27.73 20.81
C SER A 403 -28.98 -29.26 20.69
N ASN A 404 -28.17 -29.99 21.46
CA ASN A 404 -28.30 -31.43 21.55
C ASN A 404 -29.38 -31.82 22.60
N ALA A 405 -29.93 -33.03 22.48
CA ALA A 405 -31.04 -33.48 23.33
C ALA A 405 -30.68 -33.65 24.82
N ILE A 406 -29.40 -33.48 25.18
CA ILE A 406 -28.85 -33.84 26.49
C ILE A 406 -28.08 -32.64 27.08
N SER A 407 -28.68 -31.45 26.99
CA SER A 407 -28.20 -30.21 27.62
C SER A 407 -26.84 -29.71 27.12
N GLY A 408 -26.58 -29.78 25.82
CA GLY A 408 -25.35 -29.27 25.20
C GLY A 408 -25.59 -28.56 23.87
N VAL A 409 -24.52 -28.01 23.32
CA VAL A 409 -24.50 -27.27 22.04
C VAL A 409 -23.40 -27.86 21.16
N ILE A 410 -23.71 -28.10 19.90
CA ILE A 410 -22.76 -28.59 18.88
C ILE A 410 -22.60 -27.57 17.77
N ASP A 411 -21.51 -27.71 17.02
CA ASP A 411 -21.14 -26.86 15.89
C ASP A 411 -20.86 -25.40 16.28
N MET A 412 -20.43 -25.15 17.52
CA MET A 412 -20.04 -23.82 18.01
C MET A 412 -18.67 -23.42 17.43
N ASP A 413 -18.64 -23.11 16.16
CA ASP A 413 -17.42 -22.92 15.36
C ASP A 413 -16.94 -21.46 15.34
N PHE A 414 -15.62 -21.28 15.21
CA PHE A 414 -14.96 -19.97 15.14
C PHE A 414 -13.88 -19.96 14.06
N ALA A 415 -14.06 -19.11 13.04
CA ALA A 415 -13.09 -18.96 11.96
C ALA A 415 -12.24 -17.70 12.17
N LEU A 416 -10.96 -17.88 12.46
CA LEU A 416 -10.00 -16.81 12.69
C LEU A 416 -9.44 -16.28 11.37
N LYS A 417 -9.12 -14.99 11.34
CA LYS A 417 -8.38 -14.34 10.26
C LYS A 417 -7.55 -13.21 10.82
N LEU A 418 -6.45 -12.85 10.17
CA LEU A 418 -5.73 -11.65 10.57
C LEU A 418 -6.39 -10.38 10.04
N GLU A 419 -6.26 -9.32 10.82
CA GLU A 419 -6.69 -7.97 10.48
C GLU A 419 -5.52 -7.22 9.83
N ASN A 420 -5.85 -6.16 9.08
CA ASN A 420 -4.87 -5.19 8.56
C ASN A 420 -3.73 -5.82 7.74
N ARG A 421 -4.07 -6.70 6.78
CA ARG A 421 -3.07 -7.25 5.86
C ARG A 421 -2.43 -6.12 5.06
N LYS A 422 -1.12 -5.97 5.22
CA LYS A 422 -0.33 -4.92 4.60
C LYS A 422 0.82 -5.50 3.79
N PHE A 423 1.02 -5.01 2.57
CA PHE A 423 2.14 -5.39 1.70
C PHE A 423 2.58 -4.20 0.84
N ASP A 424 3.76 -3.65 1.16
CA ASP A 424 4.34 -2.50 0.47
C ASP A 424 5.69 -2.86 -0.15
N VAL A 425 6.00 -2.25 -1.29
CA VAL A 425 7.37 -2.02 -1.74
C VAL A 425 7.83 -0.69 -1.14
N VAL A 426 8.99 -0.69 -0.51
CA VAL A 426 9.55 0.48 0.16
C VAL A 426 10.72 1.07 -0.64
N GLU A 427 11.19 2.24 -0.24
CA GLU A 427 12.19 3.09 -0.93
C GLU A 427 11.74 3.77 -2.23
N TYR A 428 11.08 3.03 -3.13
CA TYR A 428 10.71 3.48 -4.47
C TYR A 428 9.21 3.37 -4.72
N ASP A 429 8.73 4.13 -5.70
CA ASP A 429 7.36 4.06 -6.21
C ASP A 429 7.36 4.16 -7.73
N SER A 430 6.18 4.19 -8.35
CA SER A 430 6.04 4.31 -9.80
C SER A 430 5.70 5.73 -10.27
N THR A 431 5.99 6.76 -9.46
CA THR A 431 5.72 8.16 -9.82
C THR A 431 6.91 9.09 -9.68
N ASP A 432 7.43 9.27 -8.47
CA ASP A 432 8.35 10.36 -8.13
C ASP A 432 9.62 9.85 -7.43
N LYS A 433 9.64 8.60 -7.00
CA LYS A 433 10.83 7.93 -6.45
C LYS A 433 11.20 6.75 -7.33
N LEU A 434 11.67 7.06 -8.52
CA LEU A 434 12.11 6.05 -9.48
C LEU A 434 13.43 5.42 -9.05
N ALA A 435 13.57 4.12 -9.30
CA ALA A 435 14.82 3.41 -9.10
C ALA A 435 15.72 3.48 -10.35
N THR A 436 17.02 3.30 -10.14
CA THR A 436 18.04 3.23 -11.19
C THR A 436 18.73 1.86 -11.20
N PRO A 437 19.50 1.50 -12.24
CA PRO A 437 20.21 0.22 -12.30
C PRO A 437 21.13 0.01 -11.09
N GLY A 438 21.00 -1.13 -10.41
CA GLY A 438 21.75 -1.46 -9.20
C GLY A 438 21.06 -1.08 -7.88
N ASP A 439 20.01 -0.27 -7.92
CA ASP A 439 19.19 0.02 -6.73
C ASP A 439 18.45 -1.22 -6.24
N THR A 440 18.23 -1.31 -4.93
CA THR A 440 17.52 -2.42 -4.30
C THR A 440 16.26 -1.93 -3.61
N ALA A 441 15.11 -2.46 -4.02
CA ALA A 441 13.82 -2.25 -3.38
C ALA A 441 13.53 -3.37 -2.37
N ASN A 442 13.00 -3.00 -1.19
CA ASN A 442 12.60 -3.96 -0.15
C ASN A 442 11.08 -4.10 -0.09
N THR A 443 10.60 -5.17 0.54
CA THR A 443 9.17 -5.35 0.83
C THR A 443 8.91 -5.27 2.32
N GLU A 444 7.81 -4.64 2.72
CA GLU A 444 7.26 -4.70 4.07
C GLU A 444 5.92 -5.43 4.09
N ALA A 445 5.79 -6.44 4.95
CA ALA A 445 4.62 -7.30 4.95
C ALA A 445 4.17 -7.69 6.37
N SER A 446 2.88 -7.49 6.68
CA SER A 446 2.27 -7.83 7.97
C SER A 446 0.78 -8.19 7.83
N GLY A 447 0.17 -8.76 8.88
CA GLY A 447 -1.22 -9.23 8.81
C GLY A 447 -1.40 -10.50 7.96
N PHE A 448 -0.37 -11.35 7.90
CA PHE A 448 -0.39 -12.67 7.25
C PHE A 448 -0.45 -13.81 8.27
N ASN A 449 -1.27 -14.84 8.02
CA ASN A 449 -1.54 -15.89 9.02
C ASN A 449 -0.24 -16.42 9.65
N PRO A 450 -0.14 -16.54 10.98
CA PRO A 450 1.13 -16.85 11.63
C PRO A 450 1.71 -18.21 11.26
N GLU A 451 3.04 -18.31 11.28
CA GLU A 451 3.81 -19.54 11.01
C GLU A 451 3.44 -20.22 9.67
N GLN A 452 3.07 -19.41 8.68
CA GLN A 452 2.77 -19.85 7.32
C GLN A 452 3.85 -19.47 6.33
N ASP A 453 4.04 -20.33 5.33
CA ASP A 453 4.93 -20.06 4.22
C ASP A 453 4.18 -19.33 3.09
N TYR A 454 4.86 -18.33 2.52
CA TYR A 454 4.39 -17.51 1.41
C TYR A 454 5.46 -17.44 0.31
N ASP A 455 5.02 -17.29 -0.93
CA ASP A 455 5.88 -16.99 -2.07
C ASP A 455 5.70 -15.51 -2.43
N VAL A 456 6.78 -14.73 -2.37
CA VAL A 456 6.83 -13.37 -2.93
C VAL A 456 7.47 -13.46 -4.31
N ILE A 457 6.76 -13.03 -5.34
CA ILE A 457 7.19 -13.11 -6.73
C ILE A 457 7.33 -11.69 -7.28
N TRP A 458 8.49 -11.40 -7.86
CA TRP A 458 8.77 -10.17 -8.57
C TRP A 458 8.58 -10.38 -10.08
N THR A 459 7.79 -9.53 -10.72
CA THR A 459 7.59 -9.53 -12.18
C THR A 459 7.95 -8.19 -12.80
N ASP A 460 8.48 -8.20 -14.03
CA ASP A 460 8.66 -6.99 -14.84
C ASP A 460 7.35 -6.51 -15.49
N SER A 461 7.41 -5.42 -16.28
CA SER A 461 6.23 -4.81 -16.92
C SER A 461 5.54 -5.71 -17.95
N THR A 462 6.19 -6.80 -18.36
CA THR A 462 5.65 -7.81 -19.26
C THR A 462 5.03 -9.00 -18.51
N GLY A 463 4.96 -8.91 -17.18
CA GLY A 463 4.50 -9.97 -16.29
C GLY A 463 5.47 -11.15 -16.15
N LYS A 464 6.68 -11.06 -16.71
CA LYS A 464 7.69 -12.12 -16.61
C LYS A 464 8.32 -12.10 -15.23
N GLN A 465 8.42 -13.27 -14.61
CA GLN A 465 9.09 -13.43 -13.33
C GLN A 465 10.58 -13.11 -13.43
N VAL A 466 11.03 -12.16 -12.62
CA VAL A 466 12.43 -11.71 -12.50
C VAL A 466 13.04 -12.00 -11.13
N GLY A 467 12.22 -12.33 -10.12
CA GLY A 467 12.68 -12.70 -8.78
C GLY A 467 11.63 -13.51 -8.02
N LYS A 468 12.08 -14.26 -6.99
CA LYS A 468 11.21 -15.00 -6.08
C LYS A 468 11.90 -15.23 -4.73
N CYS A 469 11.14 -15.05 -3.64
CA CYS A 469 11.50 -15.55 -2.31
C CYS A 469 10.40 -16.48 -1.79
N THR A 470 10.78 -17.45 -0.96
CA THR A 470 9.84 -18.17 -0.10
C THR A 470 10.16 -17.78 1.34
N VAL A 471 9.16 -17.24 2.03
CA VAL A 471 9.29 -16.63 3.37
C VAL A 471 8.28 -17.24 4.31
N THR A 472 8.61 -17.30 5.61
CA THR A 472 7.70 -17.79 6.65
C THR A 472 7.30 -16.61 7.53
N SER A 473 6.00 -16.41 7.74
CA SER A 473 5.50 -15.38 8.66
C SER A 473 5.86 -15.71 10.12
N SER A 474 6.16 -14.69 10.91
CA SER A 474 6.39 -14.82 12.35
C SER A 474 5.12 -15.24 13.11
N SER A 475 5.24 -15.46 14.42
CA SER A 475 4.11 -15.74 15.33
C SER A 475 3.08 -14.60 15.42
N VAL A 476 3.45 -13.39 14.98
CA VAL A 476 2.55 -12.22 14.90
C VAL A 476 2.18 -11.86 13.45
N GLY A 477 2.48 -12.75 12.50
CA GLY A 477 2.08 -12.56 11.10
C GLY A 477 2.88 -11.52 10.33
N LYS A 478 4.09 -11.16 10.80
CA LYS A 478 5.05 -10.32 10.07
C LYS A 478 5.90 -11.18 9.15
N ILE A 479 6.18 -10.70 7.95
CA ILE A 479 7.02 -11.38 6.97
C ILE A 479 8.29 -10.57 6.74
N GLU A 480 9.44 -11.26 6.65
CA GLU A 480 10.73 -10.64 6.33
C GLU A 480 10.77 -10.16 4.88
N SER A 481 11.55 -9.09 4.63
CA SER A 481 11.69 -8.50 3.31
C SER A 481 12.18 -9.52 2.26
N CYS A 482 11.58 -9.49 1.08
CA CYS A 482 12.06 -10.15 -0.13
C CYS A 482 12.64 -9.08 -1.08
N PRO A 483 13.92 -8.72 -0.92
CA PRO A 483 14.52 -7.63 -1.70
C PRO A 483 14.64 -7.99 -3.18
N PHE A 484 14.58 -6.97 -4.03
CA PHE A 484 14.84 -7.07 -5.46
C PHE A 484 15.79 -5.95 -5.91
N THR A 485 16.85 -6.32 -6.62
CA THR A 485 17.82 -5.39 -7.19
C THR A 485 17.53 -5.18 -8.67
N VAL A 486 17.41 -3.92 -9.08
CA VAL A 486 17.22 -3.53 -10.49
C VAL A 486 18.42 -4.01 -11.31
N PRO A 487 18.22 -4.74 -12.42
CA PRO A 487 19.32 -5.22 -13.25
C PRO A 487 20.25 -4.10 -13.71
N ASP A 488 21.57 -4.33 -13.61
CA ASP A 488 22.61 -3.40 -14.05
C ASP A 488 22.53 -3.04 -15.55
N ASP A 489 21.91 -3.91 -16.35
CA ASP A 489 21.76 -3.84 -17.79
C ASP A 489 20.36 -3.39 -18.24
N LEU A 490 19.58 -2.77 -17.33
CA LEU A 490 18.29 -2.17 -17.65
C LEU A 490 18.41 -1.22 -18.86
N ASP A 491 17.74 -1.59 -19.95
CA ASP A 491 17.85 -0.91 -21.24
C ASP A 491 16.61 -0.11 -21.63
N GLN A 492 15.51 -0.31 -20.90
CA GLN A 492 14.25 0.42 -21.05
C GLN A 492 13.64 0.65 -19.67
N ALA A 493 12.78 1.66 -19.56
CA ALA A 493 12.01 1.86 -18.34
C ALA A 493 11.15 0.61 -18.06
N GLN A 494 11.05 0.22 -16.79
CA GLN A 494 10.33 -0.97 -16.35
C GLN A 494 9.50 -0.67 -15.11
N ILE A 495 8.40 -1.40 -14.95
CA ILE A 495 7.65 -1.48 -13.70
C ILE A 495 7.93 -2.85 -13.12
N TYR A 496 8.40 -2.88 -11.87
CA TYR A 496 8.60 -4.11 -11.13
C TYR A 496 7.50 -4.25 -10.08
N THR A 497 6.71 -5.32 -10.19
CA THR A 497 5.63 -5.61 -9.26
C THR A 497 6.02 -6.77 -8.35
N ALA A 498 5.96 -6.54 -7.04
CA ALA A 498 6.01 -7.60 -6.04
C ALA A 498 4.58 -8.08 -5.78
N THR A 499 4.37 -9.40 -5.79
CA THR A 499 3.09 -9.99 -5.39
C THR A 499 3.33 -11.14 -4.42
N ILE A 500 2.57 -11.16 -3.32
CA ILE A 500 2.63 -12.21 -2.32
C ILE A 500 1.49 -13.22 -2.48
N TYR A 501 1.85 -14.49 -2.42
CA TYR A 501 0.99 -15.65 -2.66
C TYR A 501 1.11 -16.67 -1.52
N PRO A 502 0.08 -17.49 -1.26
CA PRO A 502 0.28 -18.72 -0.48
C PRO A 502 1.35 -19.58 -1.16
N LYS A 503 2.24 -20.21 -0.37
CA LYS A 503 3.31 -21.03 -0.94
C LYS A 503 2.76 -22.10 -1.88
N GLY A 504 3.28 -22.12 -3.12
CA GLY A 504 2.88 -23.09 -4.14
C GLY A 504 1.56 -22.80 -4.87
N ASP A 505 0.83 -21.75 -4.52
CA ASP A 505 -0.37 -21.29 -5.24
C ASP A 505 -0.17 -19.88 -5.80
N THR A 506 0.24 -19.79 -7.07
CA THR A 506 0.43 -18.51 -7.76
C THR A 506 -0.85 -17.95 -8.40
N THR A 507 -2.00 -18.60 -8.18
CA THR A 507 -3.28 -18.17 -8.74
C THR A 507 -3.99 -17.17 -7.81
N THR A 508 -3.77 -17.30 -6.50
CA THR A 508 -4.38 -16.49 -5.43
C THR A 508 -3.42 -15.39 -4.97
N ALA A 509 -3.39 -14.25 -5.67
CA ALA A 509 -2.63 -13.10 -5.22
C ALA A 509 -3.26 -12.49 -3.95
N LEU A 510 -2.51 -12.42 -2.85
CA LEU A 510 -3.04 -11.92 -1.58
C LEU A 510 -2.95 -10.40 -1.50
N ALA A 511 -1.82 -9.85 -1.92
CA ALA A 511 -1.54 -8.42 -2.00
C ALA A 511 -0.37 -8.20 -2.97
N ALA A 512 -0.20 -6.97 -3.44
CA ALA A 512 0.82 -6.62 -4.40
C ALA A 512 1.08 -5.11 -4.35
N ASP A 513 2.31 -4.75 -4.68
CA ASP A 513 2.73 -3.36 -4.82
C ASP A 513 3.82 -3.28 -5.89
N ASN A 514 4.08 -2.09 -6.43
CA ASN A 514 5.04 -1.90 -7.51
C ASN A 514 5.87 -0.62 -7.37
N PHE A 515 7.00 -0.63 -8.07
CA PHE A 515 7.80 0.56 -8.29
C PHE A 515 8.28 0.62 -9.74
N ALA A 516 8.68 1.81 -10.20
CA ALA A 516 9.24 1.98 -11.53
C ALA A 516 10.76 2.18 -11.46
N ALA A 517 11.44 1.69 -12.49
CA ALA A 517 12.86 1.86 -12.68
C ALA A 517 13.15 2.41 -14.08
N THR A 518 14.05 3.38 -14.17
CA THR A 518 14.46 4.00 -15.43
C THR A 518 15.96 3.82 -15.66
N PRO A 519 16.39 3.58 -16.91
CA PRO A 519 17.82 3.58 -17.23
C PRO A 519 18.47 4.93 -16.92
N ASP A 520 19.70 4.90 -16.41
CA ASP A 520 20.54 6.09 -16.23
C ASP A 520 21.10 6.58 -17.59
N PRO A 521 20.80 7.83 -18.03
CA PRO A 521 21.27 8.39 -19.30
C PRO A 521 22.80 8.48 -19.38
N GLN A 522 23.41 7.70 -20.28
CA GLN A 522 24.85 7.71 -20.50
C GLN A 522 25.24 8.64 -21.65
N TYR A 523 25.95 9.72 -21.30
CA TYR A 523 26.59 10.60 -22.27
C TYR A 523 28.02 10.18 -22.56
N LYS A 524 28.40 10.14 -23.84
CA LYS A 524 29.80 9.98 -24.22
C LYS A 524 30.50 11.32 -24.06
N LYS A 525 31.53 11.36 -23.21
CA LYS A 525 32.40 12.53 -23.08
C LYS A 525 33.00 12.91 -24.44
N ILE A 526 32.98 14.20 -24.75
CA ILE A 526 33.65 14.77 -25.93
C ILE A 526 34.74 15.73 -25.48
N GLU A 527 35.66 15.98 -26.40
CA GLU A 527 36.66 17.05 -26.32
C GLU A 527 36.41 18.01 -27.49
N VAL A 528 36.35 19.31 -27.21
CA VAL A 528 36.16 20.38 -28.21
C VAL A 528 37.18 21.48 -27.93
N GLU A 529 37.92 21.92 -28.95
CA GLU A 529 38.90 23.01 -28.78
C GLU A 529 38.19 24.37 -28.65
N ALA A 530 38.79 25.29 -27.90
CA ALA A 530 38.26 26.66 -27.79
C ALA A 530 38.22 27.34 -29.18
N GLY A 531 37.07 27.90 -29.56
CA GLY A 531 36.82 28.49 -30.87
C GLY A 531 36.19 27.55 -31.91
N ASP A 532 36.14 26.25 -31.63
CA ASP A 532 35.51 25.24 -32.47
C ASP A 532 34.10 24.87 -31.99
N SER A 533 33.43 23.98 -32.72
CA SER A 533 32.11 23.43 -32.36
C SER A 533 32.13 21.91 -32.29
N GLY A 534 31.53 21.36 -31.24
CA GLY A 534 31.34 19.93 -31.04
C GLY A 534 29.88 19.60 -30.73
N THR A 535 29.55 18.32 -30.78
CA THR A 535 28.23 17.83 -30.38
C THR A 535 28.38 16.57 -29.53
N VAL A 536 27.86 16.63 -28.30
CA VAL A 536 27.66 15.44 -27.50
C VAL A 536 26.46 14.71 -28.10
N ALA A 537 26.66 13.47 -28.51
CA ALA A 537 25.59 12.66 -29.07
C ALA A 537 24.45 12.46 -28.06
N VAL A 538 23.25 12.16 -28.57
CA VAL A 538 22.11 11.78 -27.74
C VAL A 538 22.51 10.69 -26.73
N PRO A 539 22.04 10.78 -25.48
CA PRO A 539 22.38 9.80 -24.46
C PRO A 539 21.82 8.43 -24.82
N LEU A 540 22.53 7.39 -24.41
CA LEU A 540 22.10 6.00 -24.53
C LEU A 540 22.00 5.38 -23.15
N THR A 541 21.37 4.22 -23.03
CA THR A 541 21.49 3.41 -21.82
C THR A 541 22.90 2.86 -21.67
N LYS A 542 23.23 2.31 -20.50
CA LYS A 542 24.49 1.60 -20.26
C LYS A 542 24.71 0.43 -21.23
N ALA A 543 23.63 -0.20 -21.71
CA ALA A 543 23.65 -1.24 -22.73
C ALA A 543 23.86 -0.70 -24.17
N GLY A 544 23.84 0.63 -24.37
CA GLY A 544 23.99 1.27 -25.66
C GLY A 544 22.70 1.38 -26.49
N ASN A 545 21.54 1.18 -25.87
CA ASN A 545 20.23 1.31 -26.52
C ASN A 545 19.68 2.74 -26.38
N PRO A 546 18.80 3.20 -27.28
CA PRO A 546 18.08 4.46 -27.10
C PRO A 546 17.24 4.44 -25.82
N LEU A 547 17.06 5.60 -25.19
CA LEU A 547 16.12 5.78 -24.08
C LEU A 547 14.66 5.61 -24.56
N HIS A 548 13.72 5.45 -23.62
CA HIS A 548 12.32 5.20 -23.94
C HIS A 548 11.71 6.31 -24.82
N GLU A 549 10.85 5.93 -25.77
CA GLU A 549 10.14 6.86 -26.64
C GLU A 549 9.28 7.83 -25.81
N GLY A 550 9.37 9.13 -26.09
CA GLY A 550 8.68 10.16 -25.29
C GLY A 550 9.52 10.76 -24.16
N THR A 551 10.73 10.24 -23.90
CA THR A 551 11.70 10.94 -23.04
C THR A 551 12.12 12.25 -23.70
N THR A 552 12.07 13.36 -22.97
CA THR A 552 12.48 14.69 -23.45
C THR A 552 13.58 15.27 -22.60
N PHE A 553 14.37 16.17 -23.19
CA PHE A 553 15.52 16.78 -22.54
C PHE A 553 15.43 18.30 -22.58
N ALA A 554 15.82 18.94 -21.49
CA ALA A 554 15.83 20.38 -21.36
C ALA A 554 17.05 20.87 -20.58
N SER A 555 17.41 22.13 -20.80
CA SER A 555 18.31 22.84 -19.88
C SER A 555 17.52 23.24 -18.64
N PRO A 556 18.00 22.96 -17.42
CA PRO A 556 17.32 23.40 -16.20
C PRO A 556 17.30 24.92 -16.11
N THR A 557 16.21 25.46 -15.57
CA THR A 557 16.18 26.82 -15.07
C THR A 557 16.98 26.93 -13.77
N ALA A 558 17.38 28.16 -13.40
CA ALA A 558 18.12 28.39 -12.16
C ALA A 558 17.37 27.92 -10.89
N GLU A 559 16.04 27.80 -10.98
CA GLU A 559 15.15 27.38 -9.89
C GLU A 559 15.01 25.85 -9.81
N GLU A 560 15.27 25.13 -10.89
CA GLU A 560 15.19 23.65 -10.98
C GLU A 560 16.51 22.97 -10.61
N LEU A 561 17.62 23.72 -10.53
CA LEU A 561 18.93 23.16 -10.22
C LEU A 561 19.01 22.68 -8.76
N PRO A 562 19.39 21.40 -8.53
CA PRO A 562 19.67 20.89 -7.19
C PRO A 562 20.79 21.69 -6.49
N GLU A 563 20.77 21.71 -5.15
CA GLU A 563 21.84 22.34 -4.36
C GLU A 563 23.22 21.77 -4.74
N GLY A 564 24.14 22.66 -5.14
CA GLY A 564 25.51 22.29 -5.51
C GLY A 564 25.76 22.13 -7.01
N MET A 565 24.74 22.19 -7.86
CA MET A 565 24.92 22.26 -9.32
C MET A 565 25.02 23.70 -9.82
N THR A 566 25.75 23.89 -10.92
CA THR A 566 25.87 25.19 -11.61
C THR A 566 25.13 25.17 -12.93
N ALA A 567 24.58 26.31 -13.34
CA ALA A 567 23.94 26.46 -14.64
C ALA A 567 24.90 26.11 -15.79
N ALA A 568 24.32 25.63 -16.90
CA ALA A 568 25.07 25.33 -18.11
C ALA A 568 25.84 26.58 -18.60
N PRO A 569 27.08 26.43 -19.12
CA PRO A 569 27.78 27.52 -19.79
C PRO A 569 26.96 28.06 -20.98
N GLU A 570 27.00 29.37 -21.23
CA GLU A 570 26.22 30.00 -22.32
C GLU A 570 26.54 29.44 -23.72
N TRP A 571 27.73 28.87 -23.88
CA TRP A 571 28.18 28.26 -25.13
C TRP A 571 27.70 26.80 -25.33
N ALA A 572 27.04 26.22 -24.33
CA ALA A 572 26.46 24.88 -24.39
C ALA A 572 24.93 24.97 -24.47
N THR A 573 24.32 24.18 -25.35
CA THR A 573 22.86 24.12 -25.51
C THR A 573 22.39 22.68 -25.52
N VAL A 574 21.46 22.35 -24.64
CA VAL A 574 20.78 21.04 -24.61
C VAL A 574 19.66 21.06 -25.65
N ASN A 575 19.70 20.14 -26.61
CA ASN A 575 18.66 19.98 -27.61
C ASN A 575 17.55 19.07 -27.08
N ALA A 576 16.36 19.16 -27.69
CA ALA A 576 15.18 18.39 -27.26
C ALA A 576 15.35 16.86 -27.36
N ASP A 577 16.26 16.38 -28.21
CA ASP A 577 16.62 14.97 -28.37
C ASP A 577 17.69 14.49 -27.36
N GLY A 578 18.16 15.39 -26.50
CA GLY A 578 19.18 15.14 -25.49
C GLY A 578 20.60 15.35 -25.98
N SER A 579 20.85 15.60 -27.27
CA SER A 579 22.19 15.98 -27.73
C SER A 579 22.60 17.35 -27.16
N ILE A 580 23.89 17.58 -26.96
CA ILE A 580 24.40 18.87 -26.46
C ILE A 580 25.28 19.50 -27.52
N SER A 581 24.87 20.66 -28.02
CA SER A 581 25.70 21.48 -28.91
C SER A 581 26.65 22.33 -28.08
N ALA A 582 27.96 22.14 -28.28
CA ALA A 582 29.01 22.87 -27.56
C ALA A 582 29.77 23.76 -28.54
N LYS A 583 29.82 25.07 -28.29
CA LYS A 583 30.54 26.04 -29.12
C LYS A 583 31.32 27.04 -28.26
N PRO A 584 32.34 26.60 -27.50
CA PRO A 584 33.13 27.50 -26.67
C PRO A 584 33.78 28.59 -27.53
N GLY A 585 33.77 29.83 -27.03
CA GLY A 585 34.54 30.93 -27.63
C GLY A 585 36.04 30.64 -27.61
N ALA A 586 36.80 31.32 -28.46
CA ALA A 586 38.27 31.19 -28.49
C ALA A 586 38.94 31.68 -27.18
N ASP A 587 38.22 32.46 -26.37
CA ASP A 587 38.60 33.00 -25.09
C ASP A 587 38.21 32.12 -23.90
N VAL A 588 37.48 31.01 -24.12
CA VAL A 588 37.12 30.06 -23.06
C VAL A 588 38.37 29.30 -22.59
N GLU A 589 38.59 29.28 -21.27
CA GLU A 589 39.73 28.58 -20.69
C GLU A 589 39.65 27.06 -20.91
N PRO A 590 40.77 26.39 -21.24
CA PRO A 590 40.78 24.93 -21.32
C PRO A 590 40.46 24.30 -19.96
N GLY A 591 39.56 23.33 -19.93
CA GLY A 591 39.06 22.76 -18.70
C GLY A 591 37.91 21.79 -18.89
N GLU A 592 37.44 21.23 -17.79
CA GLU A 592 36.25 20.38 -17.78
C GLU A 592 35.06 21.20 -17.27
N TYR A 593 34.03 21.29 -18.11
CA TYR A 593 32.80 22.01 -17.84
C TYR A 593 31.66 21.01 -17.71
N LYS A 594 30.79 21.22 -16.72
CA LYS A 594 29.62 20.38 -16.48
C LYS A 594 28.38 21.07 -17.04
N VAL A 595 27.63 20.35 -17.87
CA VAL A 595 26.36 20.80 -18.44
C VAL A 595 25.24 20.01 -17.76
N PRO A 596 24.41 20.64 -16.90
CA PRO A 596 23.27 19.96 -16.31
C PRO A 596 22.16 19.77 -17.35
N VAL A 597 21.51 18.60 -17.35
CA VAL A 597 20.42 18.25 -18.25
C VAL A 597 19.25 17.72 -17.43
N VAL A 598 18.08 18.32 -17.60
CA VAL A 598 16.82 17.78 -17.06
C VAL A 598 16.29 16.77 -18.06
N VAL A 599 16.02 15.57 -17.56
CA VAL A 599 15.42 14.46 -18.30
C VAL A 599 14.00 14.30 -17.80
N THR A 600 13.02 14.40 -18.70
CA THR A 600 11.61 14.17 -18.39
C THR A 600 11.16 12.90 -19.07
N TYR A 601 10.66 11.94 -18.29
CA TYR A 601 10.20 10.66 -18.79
C TYR A 601 8.74 10.74 -19.28
N PRO A 602 8.23 9.74 -20.03
CA PRO A 602 6.88 9.79 -20.61
C PRO A 602 5.72 9.96 -19.61
N ASP A 603 5.96 9.63 -18.34
CA ASP A 603 5.03 9.78 -17.24
C ASP A 603 5.05 11.16 -16.58
N GLY A 604 5.98 12.01 -16.98
CA GLY A 604 6.17 13.36 -16.46
C GLY A 604 7.13 13.44 -15.27
N SER A 605 7.66 12.32 -14.79
CA SER A 605 8.74 12.33 -13.78
C SER A 605 10.01 12.94 -14.36
N THR A 606 10.87 13.50 -13.50
CA THR A 606 12.09 14.21 -13.92
C THR A 606 13.33 13.83 -13.13
N ASP A 607 14.48 13.75 -13.80
CA ASP A 607 15.80 13.62 -13.18
C ASP A 607 16.78 14.67 -13.75
N THR A 608 17.85 15.00 -13.03
CA THR A 608 18.89 15.95 -13.48
C THR A 608 20.28 15.32 -13.48
N VAL A 609 20.91 15.25 -14.65
CA VAL A 609 22.24 14.65 -14.84
C VAL A 609 23.30 15.69 -15.24
N GLU A 610 24.52 15.56 -14.73
CA GLU A 610 25.65 16.44 -15.10
C GLU A 610 26.52 15.81 -16.20
N VAL A 611 26.60 16.46 -17.37
CA VAL A 611 27.37 15.97 -18.52
C VAL A 611 28.72 16.67 -18.64
N PRO A 612 29.85 15.95 -18.56
CA PRO A 612 31.17 16.55 -18.70
C PRO A 612 31.54 16.83 -20.17
N VAL A 613 31.89 18.08 -20.47
CA VAL A 613 32.47 18.54 -21.74
C VAL A 613 33.88 19.06 -21.47
N LYS A 614 34.89 18.48 -22.14
CA LYS A 614 36.28 18.94 -22.03
C LYS A 614 36.56 19.99 -23.11
N VAL A 615 36.95 21.19 -22.70
CA VAL A 615 37.41 22.25 -23.60
C VAL A 615 38.94 22.18 -23.68
N GLY A 616 39.47 22.01 -24.89
CA GLY A 616 40.91 22.05 -25.17
C GLY A 616 41.39 23.46 -25.51
N ALA A 617 42.69 23.61 -25.76
CA ALA A 617 43.29 24.90 -26.06
C ALA A 617 43.08 25.30 -27.52
N ALA A 618 42.67 26.55 -27.75
CA ALA A 618 42.61 27.11 -29.10
C ALA A 618 43.96 26.92 -29.82
N ASP A 619 43.92 26.40 -31.05
CA ASP A 619 45.08 26.37 -31.93
C ASP A 619 45.57 27.81 -32.15
N LYS A 620 46.85 28.06 -31.84
CA LYS A 620 47.43 29.39 -32.04
C LYS A 620 47.45 29.73 -33.53
N PRO A 621 47.12 30.97 -33.93
CA PRO A 621 47.36 31.44 -35.28
C PRO A 621 48.82 31.19 -35.68
N VAL A 622 49.04 30.68 -36.88
CA VAL A 622 50.41 30.46 -37.42
C VAL A 622 51.21 31.77 -37.43
N ALA A 623 50.54 32.91 -37.60
CA ALA A 623 51.15 34.24 -37.55
C ALA A 623 51.82 34.57 -36.20
N ASP A 624 51.31 34.02 -35.09
CA ASP A 624 51.90 34.22 -33.76
C ASP A 624 53.10 33.29 -33.51
N SER A 625 53.33 32.35 -34.44
CA SER A 625 54.39 31.33 -34.36
C SER A 625 55.58 31.62 -35.29
N VAL A 626 55.45 32.59 -36.21
CA VAL A 626 56.40 32.80 -37.32
C VAL A 626 56.72 34.29 -37.48
N ASP A 627 58.00 34.65 -37.40
CA ASP A 627 58.52 36.02 -37.57
C ASP A 627 59.36 36.10 -38.88
N PRO A 628 58.76 36.52 -40.01
CA PRO A 628 59.44 36.53 -41.31
C PRO A 628 60.46 37.67 -41.42
N LYS A 629 61.72 37.35 -41.75
CA LYS A 629 62.80 38.33 -41.90
C LYS A 629 63.43 38.32 -43.29
N TYR A 630 63.70 39.52 -43.79
CA TYR A 630 64.52 39.75 -44.97
C TYR A 630 65.95 40.07 -44.56
N GLU A 631 66.90 39.67 -45.39
CA GLU A 631 68.30 40.08 -45.25
C GLU A 631 68.51 41.47 -45.86
N ASP A 632 69.30 42.30 -45.19
CA ASP A 632 69.67 43.61 -45.70
C ASP A 632 70.57 43.47 -46.93
N VAL A 633 70.28 44.24 -47.97
CA VAL A 633 71.11 44.30 -49.19
C VAL A 633 71.51 45.73 -49.50
N SER A 634 72.72 45.89 -50.04
CA SER A 634 73.21 47.19 -50.53
C SER A 634 73.35 47.12 -52.05
N VAL A 635 72.75 48.07 -52.75
CA VAL A 635 72.79 48.20 -54.21
C VAL A 635 73.10 49.63 -54.59
N LYS A 636 73.89 49.84 -55.65
CA LYS A 636 74.17 51.17 -56.17
C LYS A 636 73.02 51.66 -57.06
N ALA A 637 72.79 52.97 -57.05
CA ALA A 637 71.84 53.62 -57.95
C ALA A 637 72.11 53.22 -59.42
N GLY A 638 71.08 52.75 -60.12
CA GLY A 638 71.15 52.25 -61.49
C GLY A 638 71.44 50.75 -61.64
N GLU A 639 71.82 50.05 -60.57
CA GLU A 639 72.00 48.58 -60.55
C GLU A 639 70.74 47.87 -60.04
N SER A 640 70.69 46.54 -60.21
CA SER A 640 69.57 45.71 -59.77
C SER A 640 70.03 44.69 -58.74
N VAL A 641 69.23 44.47 -57.71
CA VAL A 641 69.45 43.47 -56.66
C VAL A 641 68.18 42.67 -56.44
N SER A 642 68.34 41.42 -56.00
CA SER A 642 67.24 40.57 -55.57
C SER A 642 67.50 40.09 -54.14
N VAL A 643 66.51 40.29 -53.27
CA VAL A 643 66.49 39.75 -51.91
C VAL A 643 65.69 38.46 -51.94
N ALA A 644 66.24 37.39 -51.37
CA ALA A 644 65.54 36.11 -51.29
C ALA A 644 64.25 36.23 -50.47
N ALA A 645 63.33 35.28 -50.67
CA ALA A 645 62.12 35.18 -49.87
C ALA A 645 62.44 35.13 -48.37
N PRO A 646 61.59 35.72 -47.51
CA PRO A 646 61.86 35.81 -46.10
C PRO A 646 61.80 34.42 -45.46
N LYS A 647 62.57 34.25 -44.41
CA LYS A 647 62.64 33.03 -43.62
C LYS A 647 62.19 33.30 -42.19
N ASP A 648 61.83 32.25 -41.46
CA ASP A 648 61.60 32.36 -40.03
C ASP A 648 62.90 32.66 -39.25
N ALA A 649 62.77 32.92 -37.95
CA ALA A 649 63.91 33.22 -37.07
C ALA A 649 64.97 32.10 -37.00
N ASP A 650 64.61 30.87 -37.36
CA ASP A 650 65.48 29.69 -37.37
C ASP A 650 66.08 29.40 -38.77
N GLY A 651 65.73 30.22 -39.78
CA GLY A 651 66.26 30.14 -41.14
C GLY A 651 65.52 29.15 -42.07
N ASN A 652 64.34 28.66 -41.68
CA ASN A 652 63.49 27.78 -42.49
C ASN A 652 62.56 28.57 -43.40
N ALA A 653 62.06 27.90 -44.44
CA ALA A 653 61.04 28.46 -45.32
C ALA A 653 59.71 28.61 -44.56
N LEU A 654 58.99 29.70 -44.86
CA LEU A 654 57.67 29.94 -44.30
C LEU A 654 56.65 28.87 -44.74
N PRO A 655 55.56 28.66 -43.97
CA PRO A 655 54.56 27.64 -44.27
C PRO A 655 54.05 27.68 -45.71
N GLU A 656 53.88 26.51 -46.30
CA GLU A 656 53.42 26.36 -47.68
C GLU A 656 52.06 27.06 -47.89
N GLY A 657 51.94 27.87 -48.94
CA GLY A 657 50.74 28.68 -49.21
C GLY A 657 50.77 30.10 -48.63
N SER A 658 51.85 30.49 -47.95
CA SER A 658 52.07 31.90 -47.54
C SER A 658 51.98 32.85 -48.74
N LYS A 659 51.31 33.99 -48.55
CA LYS A 659 51.13 35.02 -49.59
C LYS A 659 51.82 36.31 -49.18
N PHE A 660 52.52 36.92 -50.14
CA PHE A 660 53.29 38.14 -49.93
C PHE A 660 52.68 39.28 -50.75
N ALA A 661 52.58 40.46 -50.13
CA ALA A 661 52.09 41.68 -50.75
C ALA A 661 52.95 42.86 -50.27
N PRO A 662 53.11 43.91 -51.11
CA PRO A 662 53.83 45.11 -50.70
C PRO A 662 53.11 45.82 -49.54
N GLY A 663 53.88 46.21 -48.53
CA GLY A 663 53.40 47.04 -47.42
C GLY A 663 53.27 48.51 -47.81
N GLU A 664 52.78 49.33 -46.88
CA GLU A 664 52.77 50.79 -47.06
C GLU A 664 54.21 51.32 -47.14
N GLY A 665 54.50 52.16 -48.15
CA GLY A 665 55.79 52.82 -48.31
C GLY A 665 56.81 52.09 -49.18
N VAL A 666 56.48 50.94 -49.78
CA VAL A 666 57.38 50.27 -50.73
C VAL A 666 57.70 51.21 -51.91
N PRO A 667 58.98 51.54 -52.17
CA PRO A 667 59.35 52.44 -53.26
C PRO A 667 58.92 51.88 -54.63
N GLU A 668 58.56 52.76 -55.58
CA GLU A 668 58.13 52.34 -56.94
C GLU A 668 59.20 51.53 -57.69
N TRP A 669 60.47 51.63 -57.28
CA TRP A 669 61.59 50.88 -57.84
C TRP A 669 61.80 49.50 -57.20
N ALA A 670 60.98 49.11 -56.23
CA ALA A 670 60.98 47.80 -55.59
C ALA A 670 59.68 47.04 -55.88
N THR A 671 59.77 45.72 -56.08
CA THR A 671 58.63 44.83 -56.34
C THR A 671 58.73 43.60 -55.45
N VAL A 672 57.67 43.32 -54.69
CA VAL A 672 57.51 42.08 -53.93
C VAL A 672 56.92 41.02 -54.86
N ASN A 673 57.65 39.93 -55.09
CA ASN A 673 57.23 38.82 -55.94
C ASN A 673 56.28 37.88 -55.19
N ALA A 674 55.57 37.02 -55.93
CA ALA A 674 54.58 36.11 -55.36
C ALA A 674 55.17 35.05 -54.40
N ASP A 675 56.45 34.72 -54.56
CA ASP A 675 57.20 33.81 -53.68
C ASP A 675 57.78 34.52 -52.44
N GLY A 676 57.55 35.82 -52.31
CA GLY A 676 58.08 36.65 -51.23
C GLY A 676 59.46 37.24 -51.50
N SER A 677 60.16 36.89 -52.59
CA SER A 677 61.42 37.58 -52.93
C SER A 677 61.17 39.04 -53.31
N ILE A 678 62.16 39.92 -53.09
CA ILE A 678 62.07 41.33 -53.47
C ILE A 678 63.05 41.61 -54.62
N SER A 679 62.55 42.23 -55.69
CA SER A 679 63.35 42.74 -56.79
C SER A 679 63.44 44.26 -56.69
N ALA A 680 64.64 44.82 -56.59
CA ALA A 680 64.84 46.25 -56.45
C ALA A 680 65.81 46.80 -57.51
N LYS A 681 65.45 47.93 -58.12
CA LYS A 681 66.28 48.66 -59.09
C LYS A 681 66.12 50.17 -58.90
N PRO A 682 66.77 50.76 -57.89
CA PRO A 682 66.72 52.21 -57.69
C PRO A 682 67.27 52.94 -58.92
N GLY A 683 66.59 54.03 -59.32
CA GLY A 683 67.02 54.91 -60.40
C GLY A 683 68.36 55.59 -60.10
N ALA A 684 69.02 56.13 -61.13
CA ALA A 684 70.28 56.87 -60.97
C ALA A 684 70.12 58.18 -60.18
N ASP A 685 68.88 58.63 -60.00
CA ASP A 685 68.40 59.83 -59.32
C ASP A 685 67.88 59.57 -57.89
N VAL A 686 67.87 58.31 -57.43
CA VAL A 686 67.50 57.95 -56.05
C VAL A 686 68.64 58.37 -55.11
N GLU A 687 68.32 59.11 -54.04
CA GLU A 687 69.31 59.54 -53.04
C GLU A 687 69.88 58.32 -52.27
N PRO A 688 71.16 58.34 -51.84
CA PRO A 688 71.68 57.31 -50.97
C PRO A 688 71.01 57.33 -49.58
N GLY A 689 70.46 56.21 -49.15
CA GLY A 689 69.78 56.08 -47.87
C GLY A 689 69.32 54.65 -47.57
N GLU A 690 68.72 54.46 -46.40
CA GLU A 690 67.98 53.25 -46.04
C GLU A 690 66.50 53.46 -46.43
N TYR A 691 65.91 52.47 -47.09
CA TYR A 691 64.60 52.54 -47.74
C TYR A 691 63.72 51.36 -47.39
#